data_AF-A0A504Y8G9-F1
#
_entry.id   AF-A0A504Y8G9-F1
#
_cell.length_a   1.000
_cell.length_b   1.000
_cell.length_c   1.000
_cell.angle_alpha   90.00
_cell.angle_beta   90.00
_cell.angle_gamma   90.00
#
_symmetry.space_group_name_H-M   'P 1'
#
loop_
_entity.id
_entity.type
_entity.pdbx_description
1 polymer ?
#
loop_
_entity_poly.entity_id
_entity_poly.type
_entity_poly.pdbx_seq_one_letter_code
_entity_poly.pdbx_strand_id
1 'polypeptide(L)'
;MEVITQERIDELKAKLALLEGDRKAYVETAMHALSENKKRVAELRFENNKLRNVLREGLSAEDHIINHVFHSRQADRACLVNKSGSDAISFMDYRTCDAMKKYNALRHMTVQKEERIEVLKKNYQELFQLIADSQATTAGTNKEGKRLRELENRLDKAHLKHQEAEHIRRTYLQIKDKLQEEQLTYGHSLDALEKQIRLSQEELTELQVMYNDAVLARDASQKELKFQEEVIANDRRRREAELSSMKRVAEGKKSSGEKNGGIGNRESITTEDAQGASGSGSGSSNGDRGTSARGAGISEEQQQKIAQFDETFKHIKEVTGLSDLNQIVKRFESQGETLIHLQELKDKAEKQCQTLREERDRLNQQFEELKYSGETELTRESITTEDAQGASGSGSGSSNGDRGTSARGAGISEEQQQKIAQFDETFKHIKEVTGLSDLNQIVKRFESQGETLIHLQELKDKAEKQCQTLREERDRLNQQFEELKYSGETELTSVNQLLDQYKKEAETETQRREKLHQSVSDAGRLLVQCKAGVDHIYDKLTFLNGSAPSSDKFSDVSEGQLPEMLRQCNERLDELMTSLEDVDIQEQLNLMEQEETSDLVVNNEFFSKLEGKMPDYNTRIKLLTTFRETSHDDDDTAGEDNDILTRTALKKQSQQIVEMRNKKRQPRKKKRRSK
;
A
#
# COMPACT_ATOMS: atom_id res chain seq x y z
N MET A 1 -5.86 82.85 -137.81
CA MET A 1 -4.70 82.83 -136.90
C MET A 1 -4.92 83.95 -135.89
N GLU A 2 -5.18 83.61 -134.63
CA GLU A 2 -5.15 84.61 -133.57
C GLU A 2 -3.69 84.96 -133.28
N VAL A 3 -3.37 86.26 -133.21
CA VAL A 3 -2.02 86.72 -132.93
C VAL A 3 -1.79 86.61 -131.43
N ILE A 4 -1.09 85.57 -131.01
CA ILE A 4 -0.71 85.38 -129.61
C ILE A 4 0.16 86.57 -129.19
N THR A 5 -0.32 87.39 -128.25
CA THR A 5 0.44 88.53 -127.74
C THR A 5 1.58 88.07 -126.84
N GLN A 6 2.69 88.81 -126.85
CA GLN A 6 3.87 88.51 -126.05
C GLN A 6 3.54 88.44 -124.54
N GLU A 7 2.68 89.35 -124.08
CA GLU A 7 2.14 89.37 -122.72
C GLU A 7 1.49 88.04 -122.32
N ARG A 8 0.69 87.43 -123.21
CA ARG A 8 0.04 86.15 -122.95
C ARG A 8 1.02 84.98 -122.91
N ILE A 9 2.12 85.05 -123.67
CA ILE A 9 3.22 84.08 -123.59
C ILE A 9 3.92 84.19 -122.23
N ASP A 10 4.17 85.41 -121.76
CA ASP A 10 4.88 85.64 -120.51
C ASP A 10 4.00 85.39 -119.26
N GLU A 11 2.68 85.63 -119.33
CA GLU A 11 1.70 85.10 -118.37
C GLU A 11 1.75 83.57 -118.28
N LEU A 12 1.78 82.87 -119.42
CA LEU A 12 1.84 81.40 -119.45
C LEU A 12 3.16 80.87 -118.92
N LYS A 13 4.30 81.55 -119.18
CA LYS A 13 5.59 81.25 -118.53
C LYS A 13 5.54 81.46 -117.02
N ALA A 14 4.97 82.57 -116.55
CA ALA A 14 4.84 82.85 -115.12
C ALA A 14 3.97 81.79 -114.43
N LYS A 15 2.87 81.36 -115.07
CA LYS A 15 2.01 80.28 -114.58
C LYS A 15 2.70 78.92 -114.60
N LEU A 16 3.51 78.62 -115.62
CA LEU A 16 4.36 77.41 -115.65
C LEU A 16 5.40 77.43 -114.53
N ALA A 17 6.14 78.52 -114.36
CA ALA A 17 7.14 78.66 -113.30
C ALA A 17 6.52 78.54 -111.88
N LEU A 18 5.30 79.06 -111.67
CA LEU A 18 4.57 78.87 -110.42
C LEU A 18 4.18 77.40 -110.22
N LEU A 19 3.62 76.73 -111.25
CA LEU A 19 3.26 75.31 -111.18
C LEU A 19 4.48 74.39 -111.02
N GLU A 20 5.63 74.76 -111.58
CA GLU A 20 6.90 74.06 -111.37
C GLU A 20 7.44 74.29 -109.95
N GLY A 21 7.28 75.50 -109.40
CA GLY A 21 7.57 75.83 -108.00
C GLY A 21 6.69 75.04 -107.03
N ASP A 22 5.37 75.05 -107.22
CA ASP A 22 4.41 74.29 -106.41
C ASP A 22 4.67 72.78 -106.51
N ARG A 23 4.91 72.26 -107.72
CA ARG A 23 5.27 70.84 -107.93
C ARG A 23 6.57 70.48 -107.22
N LYS A 24 7.58 71.36 -107.25
CA LYS A 24 8.85 71.15 -106.56
C LYS A 24 8.66 71.16 -105.04
N ALA A 25 7.97 72.17 -104.50
CA ALA A 25 7.68 72.28 -103.08
C ALA A 25 6.84 71.09 -102.55
N TYR A 26 5.89 70.60 -103.36
CA TYR A 26 5.13 69.39 -103.05
C TYR A 26 6.01 68.14 -103.01
N VAL A 27 6.90 67.96 -103.98
CA VAL A 27 7.86 66.84 -104.00
C VAL A 27 8.86 66.93 -102.84
N GLU A 28 9.41 68.10 -102.56
CA GLU A 28 10.32 68.31 -101.43
C GLU A 28 9.63 68.05 -100.08
N THR A 29 8.37 68.49 -99.92
CA THR A 29 7.54 68.20 -98.73
C THR A 29 7.24 66.70 -98.61
N ALA A 30 6.90 66.03 -99.71
CA ALA A 30 6.65 64.59 -99.74
C ALA A 30 7.91 63.77 -99.44
N MET A 31 9.08 64.21 -99.92
CA MET A 31 10.37 63.58 -99.60
C MET A 31 10.80 63.85 -98.15
N HIS A 32 10.50 65.02 -97.58
CA HIS A 32 10.70 65.29 -96.16
C HIS A 32 9.83 64.38 -95.29
N ALA A 33 8.52 64.33 -95.57
CA ALA A 33 7.58 63.45 -94.88
C ALA A 33 7.95 61.97 -95.02
N LEU A 34 8.44 61.52 -96.19
CA LEU A 34 8.95 60.16 -96.38
C LEU A 34 10.21 59.89 -95.55
N SER A 35 11.10 60.88 -95.40
CA SER A 35 12.31 60.78 -94.57
C SER A 35 11.97 60.73 -93.07
N GLU A 36 11.03 61.55 -92.61
CA GLU A 36 10.53 61.53 -91.24
C GLU A 36 9.75 60.25 -90.92
N ASN A 37 8.89 59.78 -91.83
CA ASN A 37 8.20 58.50 -91.69
C ASN A 37 9.19 57.33 -91.65
N LYS A 38 10.26 57.35 -92.45
CA LYS A 38 11.33 56.33 -92.38
C LYS A 38 12.05 56.35 -91.03
N LYS A 39 12.43 57.53 -90.52
CA LYS A 39 13.02 57.67 -89.17
C LYS A 39 12.08 57.14 -88.10
N ARG A 40 10.80 57.52 -88.14
CA ARG A 40 9.79 57.07 -87.17
C ARG A 40 9.52 55.57 -87.24
N VAL A 41 9.57 54.96 -88.43
CA VAL A 41 9.53 53.49 -88.57
C VAL A 41 10.77 52.84 -87.97
N ALA A 42 11.96 53.42 -88.12
CA ALA A 42 13.18 52.92 -87.47
C ALA A 42 13.13 53.06 -85.94
N GLU A 43 12.65 54.20 -85.41
CA GLU A 43 12.38 54.42 -83.98
C GLU A 43 11.43 53.33 -83.43
N LEU A 44 10.27 53.15 -84.07
CA LEU A 44 9.27 52.16 -83.66
C LEU A 44 9.79 50.72 -83.76
N ARG A 45 10.64 50.40 -84.73
CA ARG A 45 11.32 49.09 -84.84
C ARG A 45 12.31 48.88 -83.70
N PHE A 46 13.11 49.89 -83.35
CA PHE A 46 14.04 49.83 -82.23
C PHE A 46 13.31 49.67 -80.89
N GLU A 47 12.22 50.43 -80.69
CA GLU A 47 11.34 50.27 -79.53
C GLU A 47 10.70 48.88 -79.47
N ASN A 48 10.16 48.36 -80.58
CA ASN A 48 9.58 47.02 -80.63
C ASN A 48 10.63 45.92 -80.36
N ASN A 49 11.87 46.03 -80.87
CA ASN A 49 12.97 45.10 -80.57
C ASN A 49 13.38 45.18 -79.08
N LYS A 50 13.47 46.38 -78.51
CA LYS A 50 13.70 46.56 -77.06
C LYS A 50 12.59 45.88 -76.24
N LEU A 51 11.34 46.02 -76.64
CA LEU A 51 10.18 45.38 -76.01
C LEU A 51 10.21 43.84 -76.17
N ARG A 52 10.57 43.30 -77.35
CA ARG A 52 10.80 41.85 -77.59
C ARG A 52 11.80 41.26 -76.61
N ASN A 53 12.90 41.97 -76.36
CA ASN A 53 13.96 41.47 -75.47
C ASN A 53 13.54 41.57 -73.99
N VAL A 54 12.84 42.65 -73.59
CA VAL A 54 12.23 42.76 -72.25
C VAL A 54 11.19 41.65 -72.01
N LEU A 55 10.37 41.29 -73.01
CA LEU A 55 9.44 40.14 -72.92
C LEU A 55 10.20 38.84 -72.68
N ARG A 56 11.23 38.57 -73.50
CA ARG A 56 12.03 37.35 -73.43
C ARG A 56 12.74 37.22 -72.08
N GLU A 57 13.26 38.32 -71.55
CA GLU A 57 13.83 38.40 -70.20
C GLU A 57 12.78 38.27 -69.10
N GLY A 58 11.55 38.74 -69.31
CA GLY A 58 10.43 38.62 -68.37
C GLY A 58 9.95 37.17 -68.22
N LEU A 59 9.53 36.54 -69.32
CA LEU A 59 9.07 35.14 -69.33
C LEU A 59 10.18 34.18 -68.86
N SER A 60 11.42 34.39 -69.32
CA SER A 60 12.58 33.62 -68.84
C SER A 60 12.85 33.87 -67.35
N ALA A 61 12.59 35.07 -66.82
CA ALA A 61 12.71 35.33 -65.39
C ALA A 61 11.63 34.64 -64.56
N GLU A 62 10.38 34.48 -65.02
CA GLU A 62 9.36 33.68 -64.31
C GLU A 62 9.83 32.24 -64.13
N ASP A 63 10.21 31.58 -65.23
CA ASP A 63 10.76 30.23 -65.22
C ASP A 63 12.03 30.17 -64.35
N HIS A 64 12.93 31.15 -64.48
CA HIS A 64 14.15 31.20 -63.66
C HIS A 64 13.86 31.46 -62.18
N ILE A 65 12.72 32.05 -61.81
CA ILE A 65 12.28 32.26 -60.41
C ILE A 65 11.58 31.01 -59.86
N ILE A 66 10.79 30.30 -60.66
CA ILE A 66 10.23 28.99 -60.26
C ILE A 66 11.37 27.97 -60.08
N ASN A 67 12.29 27.88 -61.04
CA ASN A 67 13.51 27.09 -60.89
C ASN A 67 14.33 27.61 -59.68
N HIS A 68 14.55 28.93 -59.62
CA HIS A 68 14.95 29.78 -58.49
C HIS A 68 14.66 29.17 -57.11
N VAL A 69 13.37 29.24 -56.75
CA VAL A 69 12.82 28.99 -55.42
C VAL A 69 12.64 27.49 -55.15
N PHE A 70 12.30 26.68 -56.16
CA PHE A 70 12.02 25.25 -55.99
C PHE A 70 13.26 24.33 -56.21
N HIS A 71 14.47 24.89 -56.38
CA HIS A 71 15.72 24.13 -56.53
C HIS A 71 15.92 22.99 -55.52
N SER A 72 15.53 23.18 -54.26
CA SER A 72 15.69 22.21 -53.17
C SER A 72 14.56 21.16 -53.09
N ARG A 73 13.46 21.35 -53.84
CA ARG A 73 12.26 20.50 -53.80
C ARG A 73 11.85 20.10 -55.22
N GLN A 74 12.61 19.17 -55.79
CA GLN A 74 12.42 18.65 -57.15
C GLN A 74 10.98 18.14 -57.43
N ALA A 75 10.32 17.52 -56.44
CA ALA A 75 8.94 17.07 -56.58
C ALA A 75 7.93 18.23 -56.69
N ASP A 76 8.15 19.31 -55.95
CA ASP A 76 7.30 20.51 -56.00
C ASP A 76 7.54 21.27 -57.31
N ARG A 77 8.81 21.37 -57.74
CA ARG A 77 9.22 21.90 -59.05
C ARG A 77 8.56 21.16 -60.21
N ALA A 78 8.53 19.82 -60.18
CA ALA A 78 7.92 19.01 -61.23
C ALA A 78 6.40 19.26 -61.38
N CYS A 79 5.70 19.62 -60.31
CA CYS A 79 4.28 19.97 -60.33
C CYS A 79 3.99 21.37 -60.92
N LEU A 80 5.03 22.18 -61.18
CA LEU A 80 4.94 23.59 -61.57
C LEU A 80 5.60 23.90 -62.93
N VAL A 81 6.07 22.88 -63.65
CA VAL A 81 6.54 23.02 -65.03
C VAL A 81 5.40 23.52 -65.93
N ASN A 82 5.67 24.53 -66.76
CA ASN A 82 4.72 25.19 -67.68
C ASN A 82 3.52 25.83 -66.97
N LYS A 83 3.71 26.42 -65.77
CA LYS A 83 2.67 27.15 -65.02
C LYS A 83 3.16 28.54 -64.62
N SER A 84 2.24 29.50 -64.53
CA SER A 84 2.57 30.89 -64.13
C SER A 84 3.01 30.95 -62.66
N GLY A 85 3.77 31.99 -62.29
CA GLY A 85 4.05 32.30 -60.89
C GLY A 85 2.79 32.38 -60.00
N SER A 86 1.64 32.75 -60.58
CA SER A 86 0.34 32.77 -59.91
C SER A 86 -0.15 31.39 -59.47
N ASP A 87 0.00 30.38 -60.32
CA ASP A 87 -0.35 28.99 -60.00
C ASP A 87 0.60 28.42 -58.95
N ALA A 88 1.89 28.79 -59.01
CA ALA A 88 2.89 28.37 -58.04
C ALA A 88 2.61 28.93 -56.63
N ILE A 89 2.22 30.20 -56.53
CA ILE A 89 1.78 30.82 -55.28
C ILE A 89 0.51 30.14 -54.78
N SER A 90 -0.54 30.03 -55.61
CA SER A 90 -1.82 29.41 -55.24
C SER A 90 -1.65 27.97 -54.74
N PHE A 91 -0.83 27.17 -55.43
CA PHE A 91 -0.48 25.81 -55.02
C PHE A 91 0.24 25.77 -53.66
N MET A 92 1.15 26.72 -53.40
CA MET A 92 1.86 26.83 -52.13
C MET A 92 0.99 27.36 -51.00
N ASP A 93 0.05 28.28 -51.26
CA ASP A 93 -0.95 28.75 -50.29
C ASP A 93 -1.86 27.55 -49.89
N TYR A 94 -2.49 26.85 -50.84
CA TYR A 94 -3.31 25.66 -50.56
C TYR A 94 -2.54 24.60 -49.75
N ARG A 95 -1.28 24.31 -50.13
CA ARG A 95 -0.43 23.34 -49.44
C ARG A 95 -0.06 23.79 -48.02
N THR A 96 0.17 25.09 -47.82
CA THR A 96 0.46 25.67 -46.49
C THR A 96 -0.78 25.62 -45.61
N CYS A 97 -1.96 25.96 -46.15
CA CYS A 97 -3.25 25.81 -45.46
C CYS A 97 -3.51 24.35 -45.05
N ASP A 98 -3.28 23.38 -45.94
CA ASP A 98 -3.52 21.96 -45.64
C ASP A 98 -2.51 21.37 -44.65
N ALA A 99 -1.25 21.79 -44.71
CA ALA A 99 -0.26 21.46 -43.68
C ALA A 99 -0.63 22.09 -42.33
N MET A 100 -1.14 23.32 -42.32
CA MET A 100 -1.60 24.02 -41.11
C MET A 100 -2.87 23.40 -40.50
N LYS A 101 -3.85 22.97 -41.32
CA LYS A 101 -5.02 22.19 -40.85
C LYS A 101 -4.56 20.91 -40.14
N LYS A 102 -3.64 20.15 -40.76
CA LYS A 102 -3.08 18.93 -40.19
C LYS A 102 -2.28 19.22 -38.91
N TYR A 103 -1.53 20.32 -38.85
CA TYR A 103 -0.81 20.76 -37.65
C TYR A 103 -1.75 21.10 -36.49
N ASN A 104 -2.83 21.84 -36.77
CA ASN A 104 -3.84 22.19 -35.77
C ASN A 104 -4.57 20.95 -35.23
N ALA A 105 -4.87 19.96 -36.08
CA ALA A 105 -5.43 18.68 -35.66
C ALA A 105 -4.47 17.89 -34.74
N LEU A 106 -3.19 17.75 -35.11
CA LEU A 106 -2.19 17.10 -34.26
C LEU A 106 -1.96 17.87 -32.95
N ARG A 107 -1.97 19.20 -32.98
CA ARG A 107 -1.88 20.05 -31.77
C ARG A 107 -3.04 19.76 -30.82
N HIS A 108 -4.28 19.70 -31.32
CA HIS A 108 -5.45 19.37 -30.51
C HIS A 108 -5.34 17.96 -29.89
N MET A 109 -4.93 16.95 -30.67
CA MET A 109 -4.68 15.61 -30.14
C MET A 109 -3.54 15.56 -29.11
N THR A 110 -2.50 16.38 -29.29
CA THR A 110 -1.39 16.49 -28.34
C THR A 110 -1.91 17.01 -26.99
N VAL A 111 -2.66 18.12 -26.99
CA VAL A 111 -3.22 18.73 -25.78
C VAL A 111 -4.16 17.76 -25.05
N GLN A 112 -5.02 17.04 -25.76
CA GLN A 112 -5.89 16.03 -25.13
C GLN A 112 -5.10 14.88 -24.46
N LYS A 113 -3.96 14.47 -25.02
CA LYS A 113 -3.08 13.48 -24.38
C LYS A 113 -2.35 14.09 -23.18
N GLU A 114 -1.90 15.34 -23.26
CA GLU A 114 -1.28 16.07 -22.15
C GLU A 114 -2.26 16.23 -20.97
N GLU A 115 -3.50 16.65 -21.21
CA GLU A 115 -4.59 16.71 -20.23
C GLU A 115 -4.87 15.33 -19.60
N ARG A 116 -4.92 14.26 -20.42
CA ARG A 116 -5.13 12.90 -19.91
C ARG A 116 -3.97 12.42 -19.02
N ILE A 117 -2.74 12.77 -19.36
CA ILE A 117 -1.55 12.51 -18.54
C ILE A 117 -1.63 13.30 -17.22
N GLU A 118 -2.12 14.56 -17.22
CA GLU A 118 -2.33 15.30 -15.97
C GLU A 118 -3.37 14.66 -15.06
N VAL A 119 -4.49 14.18 -15.61
CA VAL A 119 -5.49 13.44 -14.83
C VAL A 119 -4.86 12.17 -14.23
N LEU A 120 -4.16 11.37 -15.03
CA LEU A 120 -3.48 10.16 -14.51
C LEU A 120 -2.41 10.47 -13.46
N LYS A 121 -1.69 11.60 -13.58
CA LYS A 121 -0.75 12.07 -12.54
C LYS A 121 -1.45 12.45 -11.24
N LYS A 122 -2.63 13.10 -11.30
CA LYS A 122 -3.43 13.46 -10.11
C LYS A 122 -3.96 12.20 -9.42
N ASN A 123 -4.61 11.30 -10.15
CA ASN A 123 -5.05 10.00 -9.64
C ASN A 123 -3.89 9.20 -9.01
N TYR A 124 -2.70 9.21 -9.64
CA TYR A 124 -1.51 8.57 -9.09
C TYR A 124 -1.05 9.19 -7.76
N GLN A 125 -1.03 10.52 -7.66
CA GLN A 125 -0.66 11.23 -6.44
C GLN A 125 -1.66 10.98 -5.30
N GLU A 126 -2.95 10.97 -5.62
CA GLU A 126 -4.04 10.68 -4.66
C GLU A 126 -3.94 9.24 -4.12
N LEU A 127 -3.75 8.25 -5.01
CA LEU A 127 -3.60 6.85 -4.62
C LEU A 127 -2.30 6.60 -3.83
N PHE A 128 -1.18 7.20 -4.26
CA PHE A 128 0.09 7.14 -3.53
C PHE A 128 -0.02 7.74 -2.12
N GLN A 129 -0.69 8.88 -1.98
CA GLN A 129 -0.92 9.53 -0.69
C GLN A 129 -1.80 8.66 0.22
N LEU A 130 -2.86 8.04 -0.32
CA LEU A 130 -3.75 7.15 0.42
C LEU A 130 -3.02 5.88 0.92
N ILE A 131 -2.13 5.31 0.10
CA ILE A 131 -1.25 4.20 0.51
C ILE A 131 -0.27 4.65 1.59
N ALA A 132 0.35 5.83 1.46
CA ALA A 132 1.27 6.38 2.46
C ALA A 132 0.58 6.67 3.80
N ASP A 133 -0.63 7.23 3.79
CA ASP A 133 -1.42 7.49 5.00
C ASP A 133 -1.91 6.19 5.67
N SER A 134 -2.26 5.18 4.87
CA SER A 134 -2.56 3.82 5.34
C SER A 134 -1.35 3.21 6.07
N GLN A 135 -0.17 3.21 5.43
CA GLN A 135 1.08 2.74 6.03
C GLN A 135 1.46 3.52 7.30
N ALA A 136 1.28 4.84 7.33
CA ALA A 136 1.56 5.68 8.49
C ALA A 136 0.56 5.48 9.65
N THR A 137 -0.67 5.06 9.35
CA THR A 137 -1.62 4.57 10.37
C THR A 137 -1.20 3.22 10.91
N THR A 138 -0.79 2.26 10.08
CA THR A 138 -0.23 0.96 10.51
C THR A 138 1.03 1.13 11.36
N ALA A 139 1.93 2.06 10.99
CA ALA A 139 3.16 2.36 11.73
C ALA A 139 2.93 3.10 13.06
N GLY A 140 1.68 3.49 13.38
CA GLY A 140 1.38 4.24 14.61
C GLY A 140 1.95 5.66 14.64
N THR A 141 2.33 6.22 13.49
CA THR A 141 2.90 7.58 13.40
C THR A 141 1.81 8.64 13.21
N ASN A 142 0.78 8.31 12.41
CA ASN A 142 -0.41 9.14 12.20
C ASN A 142 -1.25 9.29 13.48
N LYS A 143 -2.09 10.33 13.53
CA LYS A 143 -3.00 10.60 14.67
C LYS A 143 -3.92 9.41 14.95
N GLU A 144 -4.39 8.76 13.89
CA GLU A 144 -5.28 7.60 13.97
C GLU A 144 -4.52 6.37 14.46
N GLY A 145 -3.35 6.06 13.90
CA GLY A 145 -2.48 4.98 14.39
C GLY A 145 -2.08 5.15 15.87
N LYS A 146 -1.84 6.38 16.33
CA LYS A 146 -1.61 6.68 17.76
C LYS A 146 -2.84 6.38 18.61
N ARG A 147 -4.03 6.81 18.17
CA ARG A 147 -5.30 6.52 18.84
C ARG A 147 -5.61 5.02 18.86
N LEU A 148 -5.30 4.30 17.78
CA LEU A 148 -5.43 2.85 17.68
C LEU A 148 -4.53 2.18 18.73
N ARG A 149 -3.26 2.56 18.79
CA ARG A 149 -2.29 2.09 19.78
C ARG A 149 -2.66 2.44 21.23
N GLU A 150 -3.29 3.59 21.47
CA GLU A 150 -3.84 3.96 22.78
C GLU A 150 -5.05 3.09 23.17
N LEU A 151 -5.89 2.71 22.21
CA LEU A 151 -7.03 1.80 22.41
C LEU A 151 -6.57 0.36 22.65
N GLU A 152 -5.58 -0.14 21.90
CA GLU A 152 -4.92 -1.44 22.14
C GLU A 152 -4.31 -1.49 23.55
N ASN A 153 -3.48 -0.50 23.90
CA ASN A 153 -2.91 -0.38 25.26
C ASN A 153 -3.97 -0.29 26.36
N ARG A 154 -5.19 0.14 26.06
CA ARG A 154 -6.32 0.19 27.00
C ARG A 154 -7.09 -1.14 27.04
N LEU A 155 -7.19 -1.85 25.92
CA LEU A 155 -7.74 -3.20 25.81
C LEU A 155 -6.87 -4.19 26.58
N ASP A 156 -5.55 -4.18 26.38
CA ASP A 156 -4.61 -5.07 27.09
C ASP A 156 -4.66 -4.85 28.60
N LYS A 157 -4.71 -3.58 29.04
CA LYS A 157 -4.89 -3.23 30.47
C LYS A 157 -6.26 -3.63 31.01
N ALA A 158 -7.28 -3.76 30.18
CA ALA A 158 -8.57 -4.32 30.59
C ALA A 158 -8.55 -5.85 30.66
N HIS A 159 -7.89 -6.52 29.70
CA HIS A 159 -7.69 -7.97 29.70
C HIS A 159 -6.84 -8.44 30.88
N LEU A 160 -5.72 -7.77 31.19
CA LEU A 160 -4.90 -8.06 32.37
C LEU A 160 -5.73 -7.94 33.66
N LYS A 161 -6.46 -6.82 33.85
CA LYS A 161 -7.34 -6.63 35.00
C LYS A 161 -8.47 -7.67 35.08
N HIS A 162 -8.99 -8.11 33.95
CA HIS A 162 -9.98 -9.18 33.91
C HIS A 162 -9.38 -10.53 34.31
N GLN A 163 -8.16 -10.84 33.86
CA GLN A 163 -7.43 -12.06 34.25
C GLN A 163 -7.05 -12.04 35.75
N GLU A 164 -6.61 -10.90 36.28
CA GLU A 164 -6.38 -10.68 37.72
C GLU A 164 -7.67 -10.88 38.51
N ALA A 165 -8.78 -10.27 38.10
CA ALA A 165 -10.08 -10.43 38.74
C ALA A 165 -10.60 -11.88 38.67
N GLU A 166 -10.38 -12.59 37.55
CA GLU A 166 -10.69 -14.02 37.41
C GLU A 166 -9.85 -14.88 38.35
N HIS A 167 -8.55 -14.62 38.46
CA HIS A 167 -7.67 -15.32 39.41
C HIS A 167 -8.16 -15.10 40.85
N ILE A 168 -8.38 -13.84 41.23
CA ILE A 168 -8.88 -13.46 42.57
C ILE A 168 -10.23 -14.13 42.85
N ARG A 169 -11.16 -14.15 41.88
CA ARG A 169 -12.45 -14.86 42.00
C ARG A 169 -12.27 -16.36 42.24
N ARG A 170 -11.34 -17.02 41.53
CA ARG A 170 -11.05 -18.45 41.72
C ARG A 170 -10.47 -18.73 43.11
N THR A 171 -9.56 -17.89 43.61
CA THR A 171 -9.03 -17.99 44.97
C THR A 171 -10.13 -17.80 46.03
N TYR A 172 -11.02 -16.81 45.86
CA TYR A 172 -12.15 -16.64 46.78
C TYR A 172 -13.17 -17.79 46.73
N LEU A 173 -13.38 -18.42 45.57
CA LEU A 173 -14.19 -19.64 45.47
C LEU A 173 -13.52 -20.80 46.22
N GLN A 174 -12.23 -21.05 46.01
CA GLN A 174 -11.49 -22.09 46.75
C GLN A 174 -11.53 -21.88 48.27
N ILE A 175 -11.42 -20.63 48.75
CA ILE A 175 -11.57 -20.28 50.17
C ILE A 175 -13.00 -20.55 50.65
N LYS A 176 -14.02 -20.17 49.88
CA LYS A 176 -15.43 -20.45 50.21
C LYS A 176 -15.70 -21.95 50.28
N ASP A 177 -15.22 -22.72 49.31
CA ASP A 177 -15.46 -24.16 49.24
C ASP A 177 -14.79 -24.87 50.43
N LYS A 178 -13.57 -24.45 50.81
CA LYS A 178 -12.90 -24.91 52.03
C LYS A 178 -13.63 -24.52 53.32
N LEU A 179 -14.16 -23.30 53.43
CA LEU A 179 -15.00 -22.91 54.57
C LEU A 179 -16.30 -23.72 54.66
N GLN A 180 -16.86 -24.17 53.51
CA GLN A 180 -18.03 -25.04 53.49
C GLN A 180 -17.69 -26.50 53.89
N GLU A 181 -16.51 -27.00 53.50
CA GLU A 181 -15.97 -28.27 54.03
C GLU A 181 -15.77 -28.19 55.56
N GLU A 182 -15.10 -27.14 56.05
CA GLU A 182 -14.86 -26.93 57.49
C GLU A 182 -16.17 -26.82 58.28
N GLN A 183 -17.17 -26.09 57.76
CA GLN A 183 -18.49 -25.96 58.36
C GLN A 183 -19.18 -27.32 58.59
N LEU A 184 -19.00 -28.28 57.68
CA LEU A 184 -19.52 -29.65 57.82
C LEU A 184 -18.75 -30.47 58.88
N THR A 185 -17.46 -30.19 59.08
CA THR A 185 -16.64 -30.88 60.10
C THR A 185 -16.82 -30.32 61.51
N TYR A 186 -17.17 -29.04 61.68
CA TYR A 186 -17.29 -28.43 63.02
C TYR A 186 -18.37 -29.08 63.88
N GLY A 187 -19.49 -29.55 63.30
CA GLY A 187 -20.51 -30.30 64.02
C GLY A 187 -19.95 -31.58 64.65
N HIS A 188 -19.31 -32.42 63.84
CA HIS A 188 -18.64 -33.65 64.29
C HIS A 188 -17.57 -33.41 65.36
N SER A 189 -16.83 -32.29 65.26
CA SER A 189 -15.83 -31.89 66.26
C SER A 189 -16.47 -31.42 67.58
N LEU A 190 -17.58 -30.67 67.50
CA LEU A 190 -18.39 -30.29 68.67
C LEU A 190 -19.01 -31.51 69.36
N ASP A 191 -19.61 -32.44 68.61
CA ASP A 191 -20.19 -33.67 69.15
C ASP A 191 -19.13 -34.53 69.87
N ALA A 192 -17.92 -34.62 69.31
CA ALA A 192 -16.80 -35.32 69.94
C ALA A 192 -16.34 -34.65 71.24
N LEU A 193 -16.25 -33.31 71.25
CA LEU A 193 -15.90 -32.55 72.46
C LEU A 193 -17.01 -32.61 73.52
N GLU A 194 -18.28 -32.50 73.14
CA GLU A 194 -19.41 -32.68 74.05
C GLU A 194 -19.42 -34.08 74.66
N LYS A 195 -19.17 -35.13 73.85
CA LYS A 195 -19.06 -36.50 74.35
C LYS A 195 -17.91 -36.66 75.35
N GLN A 196 -16.74 -36.09 75.08
CA GLN A 196 -15.61 -36.11 76.01
C GLN A 196 -15.92 -35.33 77.31
N ILE A 197 -16.66 -34.22 77.22
CA ILE A 197 -17.12 -33.46 78.39
C ILE A 197 -18.12 -34.28 79.21
N ARG A 198 -19.09 -34.95 78.58
CA ARG A 198 -20.06 -35.82 79.28
C ARG A 198 -19.37 -36.99 79.98
N LEU A 199 -18.44 -37.69 79.31
CA LEU A 199 -17.65 -38.76 79.93
C LEU A 199 -16.85 -38.27 81.14
N SER A 200 -16.17 -37.12 81.03
CA SER A 200 -15.42 -36.55 82.18
C SER A 200 -16.32 -36.01 83.31
N GLN A 201 -17.58 -35.67 83.02
CA GLN A 201 -18.59 -35.37 84.05
C GLN A 201 -19.09 -36.65 84.73
N GLU A 202 -19.34 -37.72 83.96
CA GLU A 202 -19.72 -39.04 84.47
C GLU A 202 -18.62 -39.61 85.39
N GLU A 203 -17.37 -39.66 84.92
CA GLU A 203 -16.17 -40.03 85.70
C GLU A 203 -16.05 -39.20 87.00
N LEU A 204 -16.30 -37.89 86.94
CA LEU A 204 -16.25 -37.01 88.11
C LEU A 204 -17.38 -37.31 89.10
N THR A 205 -18.58 -37.66 88.63
CA THR A 205 -19.68 -38.08 89.52
C THR A 205 -19.42 -39.45 90.17
N GLU A 206 -18.86 -40.42 89.44
CA GLU A 206 -18.44 -41.71 90.02
C GLU A 206 -17.35 -41.52 91.08
N LEU A 207 -16.34 -40.69 90.79
CA LEU A 207 -15.29 -40.34 91.73
C LEU A 207 -15.83 -39.60 92.97
N GLN A 208 -16.86 -38.77 92.81
CA GLN A 208 -17.54 -38.11 93.93
C GLN A 208 -18.36 -39.09 94.79
N VAL A 209 -18.99 -40.11 94.18
CA VAL A 209 -19.64 -41.20 94.94
C VAL A 209 -18.59 -42.01 95.70
N MET A 210 -17.51 -42.45 95.05
CA MET A 210 -16.41 -43.16 95.73
C MET A 210 -15.78 -42.34 96.86
N TYR A 211 -15.65 -41.02 96.71
CA TYR A 211 -15.18 -40.14 97.76
C TYR A 211 -16.14 -40.11 98.95
N ASN A 212 -17.46 -39.99 98.70
CA ASN A 212 -18.47 -40.02 99.76
C ASN A 212 -18.47 -41.36 100.51
N ASP A 213 -18.39 -42.49 99.79
CA ASP A 213 -18.32 -43.82 100.38
C ASP A 213 -17.03 -44.02 101.20
N ALA A 214 -15.89 -43.53 100.72
CA ALA A 214 -14.63 -43.54 101.46
C ALA A 214 -14.69 -42.69 102.75
N VAL A 215 -15.37 -41.54 102.70
CA VAL A 215 -15.62 -40.70 103.90
C VAL A 215 -16.57 -41.40 104.88
N LEU A 216 -17.64 -42.04 104.39
CA LEU A 216 -18.56 -42.83 105.23
C LEU A 216 -17.85 -44.02 105.88
N ALA A 217 -17.03 -44.76 105.13
CA ALA A 217 -16.24 -45.87 105.64
C ALA A 217 -15.19 -45.42 106.68
N ARG A 218 -14.51 -44.30 106.43
CA ARG A 218 -13.60 -43.67 107.41
C ARG A 218 -14.34 -43.29 108.69
N ASP A 219 -15.49 -42.64 108.58
CA ASP A 219 -16.23 -42.13 109.73
C ASP A 219 -16.92 -43.26 110.52
N ALA A 220 -17.33 -44.34 109.85
CA ALA A 220 -17.73 -45.58 110.51
C ALA A 220 -16.56 -46.22 111.27
N SER A 221 -15.39 -46.34 110.63
CA SER A 221 -14.18 -46.89 111.26
C SER A 221 -13.71 -46.06 112.47
N GLN A 222 -13.81 -44.72 112.40
CA GLN A 222 -13.51 -43.85 113.54
C GLN A 222 -14.54 -43.94 114.67
N LYS A 223 -15.82 -44.22 114.38
CA LYS A 223 -16.84 -44.46 115.41
C LYS A 223 -16.59 -45.78 116.13
N GLU A 224 -16.31 -46.85 115.38
CA GLU A 224 -15.99 -48.17 115.94
C GLU A 224 -14.69 -48.12 116.77
N LEU A 225 -13.63 -47.48 116.26
CA LEU A 225 -12.39 -47.30 117.01
C LEU A 225 -12.61 -46.57 118.33
N LYS A 226 -13.39 -45.47 118.35
CA LYS A 226 -13.75 -44.75 119.57
C LYS A 226 -14.58 -45.59 120.54
N PHE A 227 -15.48 -46.43 120.03
CA PHE A 227 -16.27 -47.35 120.84
C PHE A 227 -15.38 -48.42 121.48
N GLN A 228 -14.45 -49.02 120.73
CA GLN A 228 -13.46 -49.97 121.24
C GLN A 228 -12.50 -49.32 122.25
N GLU A 229 -12.03 -48.09 122.00
CA GLU A 229 -11.24 -47.30 122.95
C GLU A 229 -12.01 -47.03 124.26
N GLU A 230 -13.29 -46.66 124.17
CA GLU A 230 -14.14 -46.45 125.35
C GLU A 230 -14.37 -47.76 126.12
N VAL A 231 -14.64 -48.88 125.43
CA VAL A 231 -14.75 -50.21 126.05
C VAL A 231 -13.45 -50.58 126.77
N ILE A 232 -12.29 -50.45 126.11
CA ILE A 232 -10.97 -50.72 126.70
C ILE A 232 -10.70 -49.79 127.88
N ALA A 233 -11.08 -48.50 127.81
CA ALA A 233 -10.91 -47.55 128.89
C ALA A 233 -11.85 -47.80 130.09
N ASN A 234 -13.08 -48.24 129.84
CA ASN A 234 -14.03 -48.67 130.86
C ASN A 234 -13.53 -49.95 131.56
N ASP A 235 -13.08 -50.94 130.78
CA ASP A 235 -12.61 -52.23 131.30
C ASP A 235 -11.25 -52.11 132.00
N ARG A 236 -10.38 -51.19 131.54
CA ARG A 236 -9.19 -50.75 132.28
C ARG A 236 -9.57 -50.05 133.59
N ARG A 237 -10.51 -49.11 133.60
CA ARG A 237 -11.01 -48.47 134.84
C ARG A 237 -11.58 -49.50 135.82
N ARG A 238 -12.28 -50.53 135.32
CA ARG A 238 -12.79 -51.67 136.11
C ARG A 238 -11.64 -52.45 136.74
N ARG A 239 -10.64 -52.86 135.93
CA ARG A 239 -9.43 -53.57 136.40
C ARG A 239 -8.59 -52.72 137.36
N GLU A 240 -8.48 -51.41 137.17
CA GLU A 240 -7.79 -50.50 138.09
C GLU A 240 -8.56 -50.33 139.41
N ALA A 241 -9.90 -50.32 139.39
CA ALA A 241 -10.72 -50.34 140.61
C ALA A 241 -10.63 -51.67 141.37
N GLU A 242 -10.68 -52.81 140.66
CA GLU A 242 -10.43 -54.15 141.19
C GLU A 242 -9.03 -54.21 141.85
N LEU A 243 -7.98 -53.83 141.12
CA LEU A 243 -6.60 -53.77 141.65
C LEU A 243 -6.44 -52.76 142.79
N SER A 244 -7.17 -51.65 142.80
CA SER A 244 -7.16 -50.65 143.89
C SER A 244 -7.81 -51.19 145.15
N SER A 245 -8.93 -51.91 145.03
CA SER A 245 -9.56 -52.60 146.17
C SER A 245 -8.67 -53.73 146.72
N MET A 246 -8.04 -54.52 145.84
CA MET A 246 -7.04 -55.53 146.24
C MET A 246 -5.78 -54.91 146.85
N LYS A 247 -5.32 -53.74 146.37
CA LYS A 247 -4.23 -52.97 147.00
C LYS A 247 -4.65 -52.47 148.38
N ARG A 248 -5.85 -51.93 148.57
CA ARG A 248 -6.35 -51.56 149.91
C ARG A 248 -6.41 -52.75 150.87
N VAL A 249 -6.82 -53.93 150.40
CA VAL A 249 -6.78 -55.17 151.20
C VAL A 249 -5.34 -55.61 151.50
N ALA A 250 -4.42 -55.46 150.54
CA ALA A 250 -3.01 -55.78 150.73
C ALA A 250 -2.30 -54.80 151.68
N GLU A 251 -2.55 -53.50 151.55
CA GLU A 251 -2.03 -52.43 152.41
C GLU A 251 -2.59 -52.52 153.84
N GLY A 252 -3.88 -52.85 153.99
CA GLY A 252 -4.47 -53.20 155.29
C GLY A 252 -3.85 -54.45 155.95
N LYS A 253 -3.21 -55.32 155.16
CA LYS A 253 -2.38 -56.45 155.63
C LYS A 253 -0.87 -56.13 155.68
N LYS A 254 -0.45 -54.96 155.21
CA LYS A 254 0.96 -54.50 155.19
C LYS A 254 1.26 -53.49 156.29
N SER A 255 0.26 -52.73 156.74
CA SER A 255 0.31 -51.94 157.98
C SER A 255 0.50 -52.79 159.24
N SER A 256 0.29 -54.11 159.12
CA SER A 256 0.51 -55.14 160.14
C SER A 256 1.75 -56.02 159.86
N GLY A 257 2.60 -55.64 158.89
CA GLY A 257 3.77 -56.42 158.43
C GLY A 257 5.01 -55.56 158.21
N GLU A 258 5.55 -54.97 159.27
CA GLU A 258 6.82 -54.24 159.24
C GLU A 258 8.05 -55.14 159.02
N LYS A 259 9.11 -54.55 158.46
CA LYS A 259 10.54 -54.91 158.63
C LYS A 259 10.98 -56.33 158.26
N ASN A 260 11.44 -56.50 157.02
CA ASN A 260 12.86 -56.78 156.73
C ASN A 260 13.17 -56.65 155.23
N GLY A 261 14.46 -56.62 154.87
CA GLY A 261 14.95 -56.61 153.48
C GLY A 261 16.18 -57.50 153.30
N GLY A 262 16.76 -57.51 152.10
CA GLY A 262 18.05 -58.18 151.85
C GLY A 262 18.17 -58.90 150.49
N ILE A 263 18.83 -58.23 149.53
CA ILE A 263 19.89 -58.75 148.62
C ILE A 263 19.73 -60.16 148.01
N GLY A 264 19.82 -60.28 146.66
CA GLY A 264 20.39 -61.50 146.05
C GLY A 264 20.09 -61.80 144.57
N ASN A 265 21.05 -61.48 143.69
CA ASN A 265 21.44 -62.18 142.44
C ASN A 265 20.48 -62.46 141.25
N ARG A 266 20.99 -62.12 140.04
CA ARG A 266 21.19 -62.95 138.80
C ARG A 266 19.98 -63.74 138.23
N GLU A 267 19.68 -63.75 136.92
CA GLU A 267 20.37 -63.31 135.68
C GLU A 267 19.29 -63.21 134.54
N SER A 268 19.46 -62.93 133.22
CA SER A 268 20.60 -62.78 132.27
C SER A 268 20.13 -62.00 130.98
N ILE A 269 21.01 -61.42 130.12
CA ILE A 269 21.41 -61.86 128.74
C ILE A 269 20.24 -62.02 127.72
N THR A 270 20.18 -61.41 126.51
CA THR A 270 21.14 -60.62 125.67
C THR A 270 20.39 -59.72 124.64
N THR A 271 20.68 -58.41 124.49
CA THR A 271 21.52 -57.70 123.46
C THR A 271 20.99 -57.69 122.00
N GLU A 272 20.70 -56.51 121.40
CA GLU A 272 21.53 -55.73 120.42
C GLU A 272 21.28 -56.14 118.95
N ASP A 273 21.63 -55.40 117.88
CA ASP A 273 21.45 -53.96 117.49
C ASP A 273 21.54 -53.95 115.91
N ALA A 274 21.67 -52.92 115.06
CA ALA A 274 21.94 -51.47 115.17
C ALA A 274 21.50 -50.66 113.92
N GLN A 275 21.48 -49.33 114.08
CA GLN A 275 21.89 -48.24 113.16
C GLN A 275 21.88 -48.43 111.61
N GLY A 276 21.45 -47.36 110.91
CA GLY A 276 22.44 -46.56 110.16
C GLY A 276 22.38 -46.42 108.62
N ALA A 277 22.17 -45.18 108.17
CA ALA A 277 22.81 -44.50 107.02
C ALA A 277 22.83 -45.10 105.58
N SER A 278 22.23 -44.33 104.67
CA SER A 278 22.62 -44.02 103.26
C SER A 278 23.84 -44.68 102.59
N GLY A 279 23.71 -45.02 101.29
CA GLY A 279 24.83 -44.83 100.34
C GLY A 279 24.89 -45.78 99.13
N SER A 280 24.92 -45.20 97.93
CA SER A 280 25.12 -45.81 96.60
C SER A 280 26.29 -46.80 96.46
N GLY A 281 26.18 -47.82 95.59
CA GLY A 281 27.36 -48.55 95.08
C GLY A 281 27.10 -49.82 94.25
N SER A 282 27.33 -49.76 92.93
CA SER A 282 27.33 -50.89 91.96
C SER A 282 28.45 -51.93 92.21
N GLY A 283 28.32 -53.20 91.78
CA GLY A 283 29.25 -54.27 92.22
C GLY A 283 29.55 -55.56 91.41
N SER A 284 28.93 -55.87 90.25
CA SER A 284 29.47 -56.82 89.22
C SER A 284 29.76 -58.33 89.54
N SER A 285 30.15 -59.05 88.47
CA SER A 285 30.80 -60.39 88.38
C SER A 285 29.89 -61.63 88.51
N ASN A 286 30.02 -62.72 87.73
CA ASN A 286 30.84 -63.06 86.53
C ASN A 286 29.89 -63.60 85.42
N GLY A 287 30.15 -63.57 84.11
CA GLY A 287 31.30 -64.05 83.32
C GLY A 287 30.87 -65.33 82.56
N ASP A 288 31.25 -65.62 81.31
CA ASP A 288 32.24 -65.05 80.37
C ASP A 288 31.86 -65.41 78.89
N ARG A 289 32.52 -64.79 77.89
CA ARG A 289 32.60 -65.05 76.42
C ARG A 289 31.64 -66.07 75.72
N GLY A 290 31.15 -65.84 74.49
CA GLY A 290 31.32 -64.71 73.55
C GLY A 290 31.29 -65.11 72.05
N THR A 291 31.08 -64.09 71.19
CA THR A 291 31.28 -64.03 69.71
C THR A 291 30.17 -64.46 68.72
N SER A 292 30.08 -63.62 67.68
CA SER A 292 29.58 -63.83 66.31
C SER A 292 28.07 -63.88 65.99
N ALA A 293 27.74 -63.11 64.97
CA ALA A 293 26.44 -62.78 64.42
C ALA A 293 25.74 -63.88 63.58
N ARG A 294 24.50 -63.56 63.18
CA ARG A 294 23.81 -63.92 61.91
C ARG A 294 23.01 -65.25 61.88
N GLY A 295 21.70 -65.17 62.16
CA GLY A 295 20.75 -66.24 61.82
C GLY A 295 19.33 -66.06 62.39
N ALA A 296 18.34 -65.95 61.50
CA ALA A 296 16.89 -65.78 61.69
C ALA A 296 16.19 -66.37 62.95
N GLY A 297 15.17 -65.65 63.45
CA GLY A 297 14.22 -66.11 64.46
C GLY A 297 13.09 -65.08 64.70
N ILE A 298 12.11 -65.02 63.80
CA ILE A 298 11.04 -63.98 63.79
C ILE A 298 9.80 -64.48 64.54
N SER A 299 9.24 -63.65 65.43
CA SER A 299 7.85 -63.77 65.90
C SER A 299 7.28 -62.45 66.43
N GLU A 300 7.99 -61.75 67.32
CA GLU A 300 7.47 -60.56 68.03
C GLU A 300 7.07 -59.41 67.08
N GLU A 301 7.86 -59.17 66.02
CA GLU A 301 7.54 -58.18 64.98
C GLU A 301 6.33 -58.59 64.09
N GLN A 302 6.00 -59.88 64.03
CA GLN A 302 4.76 -60.35 63.40
C GLN A 302 3.57 -60.20 64.35
N GLN A 303 3.72 -60.49 65.64
CA GLN A 303 2.67 -60.28 66.65
C GLN A 303 2.19 -58.81 66.70
N GLN A 304 3.12 -57.84 66.68
CA GLN A 304 2.76 -56.42 66.66
C GLN A 304 2.09 -55.99 65.36
N LYS A 305 2.54 -56.51 64.21
CA LYS A 305 1.90 -56.24 62.91
C LYS A 305 0.50 -56.86 62.83
N ILE A 306 0.30 -58.06 63.38
CA ILE A 306 -1.04 -58.66 63.50
C ILE A 306 -1.96 -57.78 64.34
N ALA A 307 -1.51 -57.31 65.51
CA ALA A 307 -2.31 -56.40 66.34
C ALA A 307 -2.66 -55.08 65.64
N GLN A 308 -1.71 -54.48 64.91
CA GLN A 308 -1.96 -53.27 64.10
C GLN A 308 -2.89 -53.54 62.91
N PHE A 309 -2.82 -54.73 62.29
CA PHE A 309 -3.78 -55.14 61.28
C PHE A 309 -5.17 -55.39 61.87
N ASP A 310 -5.30 -56.03 63.03
CA ASP A 310 -6.60 -56.23 63.70
C ASP A 310 -7.24 -54.88 64.10
N GLU A 311 -6.45 -53.93 64.61
CA GLU A 311 -6.93 -52.59 64.97
C GLU A 311 -7.38 -51.78 63.73
N THR A 312 -6.55 -51.73 62.69
CA THR A 312 -6.92 -51.05 61.44
C THR A 312 -8.07 -51.73 60.70
N PHE A 313 -8.16 -53.07 60.74
CA PHE A 313 -9.26 -53.83 60.16
C PHE A 313 -10.57 -53.61 60.93
N LYS A 314 -10.52 -53.54 62.27
CA LYS A 314 -11.66 -53.16 63.10
C LYS A 314 -12.13 -51.74 62.78
N HIS A 315 -11.21 -50.78 62.62
CA HIS A 315 -11.56 -49.41 62.24
C HIS A 315 -12.18 -49.35 60.83
N ILE A 316 -11.65 -50.08 59.84
CA ILE A 316 -12.24 -50.20 58.50
C ILE A 316 -13.65 -50.80 58.57
N LYS A 317 -13.86 -51.83 59.41
CA LYS A 317 -15.17 -52.47 59.61
C LYS A 317 -16.20 -51.51 60.24
N GLU A 318 -15.78 -50.70 61.19
CA GLU A 318 -16.63 -49.69 61.85
C GLU A 318 -16.95 -48.51 60.91
N VAL A 319 -15.98 -48.04 60.11
CA VAL A 319 -16.15 -46.92 59.16
C VAL A 319 -16.92 -47.32 57.89
N THR A 320 -16.84 -48.58 57.45
CA THR A 320 -17.56 -49.06 56.25
C THR A 320 -18.92 -49.70 56.54
N GLY A 321 -19.21 -50.06 57.79
CA GLY A 321 -20.52 -50.57 58.23
C GLY A 321 -20.92 -51.95 57.70
N LEU A 322 -20.02 -52.68 57.04
CA LEU A 322 -20.30 -54.00 56.44
C LEU A 322 -19.73 -55.13 57.29
N SER A 323 -20.57 -56.12 57.62
CA SER A 323 -20.26 -57.17 58.61
C SER A 323 -19.36 -58.30 58.12
N ASP A 324 -19.21 -58.47 56.79
CA ASP A 324 -18.59 -59.62 56.14
C ASP A 324 -17.38 -59.22 55.29
N LEU A 325 -16.28 -59.95 55.49
CA LEU A 325 -14.96 -59.70 54.93
C LEU A 325 -14.96 -59.73 53.39
N ASN A 326 -15.74 -60.63 52.80
CA ASN A 326 -15.86 -60.76 51.34
C ASN A 326 -16.56 -59.55 50.70
N GLN A 327 -17.44 -58.86 51.43
CA GLN A 327 -18.15 -57.68 50.91
C GLN A 327 -17.25 -56.44 50.91
N ILE A 328 -16.35 -56.33 51.88
CA ILE A 328 -15.32 -55.27 51.92
C ILE A 328 -14.32 -55.48 50.76
N VAL A 329 -13.82 -56.70 50.57
CA VAL A 329 -12.94 -57.04 49.43
C VAL A 329 -13.62 -56.73 48.11
N LYS A 330 -14.86 -57.20 47.90
CA LYS A 330 -15.59 -56.98 46.65
C LYS A 330 -15.96 -55.51 46.41
N ARG A 331 -16.15 -54.71 47.47
CA ARG A 331 -16.25 -53.24 47.38
C ARG A 331 -14.93 -52.63 46.94
N PHE A 332 -13.79 -53.03 47.53
CA PHE A 332 -12.47 -52.55 47.14
C PHE A 332 -12.09 -52.95 45.71
N GLU A 333 -12.42 -54.16 45.27
CA GLU A 333 -12.30 -54.61 43.88
C GLU A 333 -13.12 -53.71 42.96
N SER A 334 -14.41 -53.51 43.23
CA SER A 334 -15.27 -52.61 42.44
C SER A 334 -14.82 -51.15 42.46
N GLN A 335 -14.20 -50.68 43.56
CA GLN A 335 -13.61 -49.33 43.64
C GLN A 335 -12.34 -49.25 42.78
N GLY A 336 -11.49 -50.28 42.80
CA GLY A 336 -10.37 -50.44 41.88
C GLY A 336 -10.82 -50.44 40.42
N GLU A 337 -11.87 -51.20 40.08
CA GLU A 337 -12.49 -51.20 38.75
C GLU A 337 -13.00 -49.80 38.36
N THR A 338 -13.69 -49.07 39.25
CA THR A 338 -14.11 -47.68 38.94
C THR A 338 -12.95 -46.71 38.80
N LEU A 339 -11.84 -46.92 39.52
CA LEU A 339 -10.65 -46.06 39.44
C LEU A 339 -9.86 -46.35 38.15
N ILE A 340 -9.72 -47.63 37.77
CA ILE A 340 -9.23 -48.06 36.46
C ILE A 340 -10.10 -47.47 35.36
N HIS A 341 -11.43 -47.56 35.47
CA HIS A 341 -12.35 -47.01 34.48
C HIS A 341 -12.25 -45.47 34.37
N LEU A 342 -12.10 -44.75 35.48
CA LEU A 342 -11.82 -43.30 35.46
C LEU A 342 -10.49 -42.97 34.78
N GLN A 343 -9.46 -43.79 35.02
CA GLN A 343 -8.16 -43.65 34.38
C GLN A 343 -8.23 -43.96 32.88
N GLU A 344 -8.98 -44.96 32.44
CA GLU A 344 -9.28 -45.23 31.02
C GLU A 344 -10.06 -44.08 30.38
N LEU A 345 -11.05 -43.52 31.08
CA LEU A 345 -11.84 -42.38 30.60
C LEU A 345 -10.97 -41.13 30.44
N LYS A 346 -10.07 -40.88 31.41
CA LYS A 346 -9.06 -39.83 31.34
C LYS A 346 -8.11 -40.05 30.16
N ASP A 347 -7.51 -41.22 30.03
CA ASP A 347 -6.56 -41.55 28.95
C ASP A 347 -7.22 -41.47 27.56
N LYS A 348 -8.52 -41.78 27.48
CA LYS A 348 -9.32 -41.65 26.26
C LYS A 348 -9.64 -40.19 25.93
N ALA A 349 -9.98 -39.37 26.93
CA ALA A 349 -10.17 -37.92 26.76
C ALA A 349 -8.85 -37.20 26.43
N GLU A 350 -7.72 -37.64 27.00
CA GLU A 350 -6.38 -37.13 26.73
C GLU A 350 -5.93 -37.48 25.30
N LYS A 351 -6.20 -38.71 24.84
CA LYS A 351 -6.05 -39.10 23.42
C LYS A 351 -6.94 -38.29 22.47
N GLN A 352 -8.21 -38.02 22.82
CA GLN A 352 -9.09 -37.16 22.02
C GLN A 352 -8.60 -35.71 21.97
N CYS A 353 -8.10 -35.17 23.09
CA CYS A 353 -7.44 -33.86 23.11
C CYS A 353 -6.19 -33.83 22.23
N GLN A 354 -5.45 -34.94 22.14
CA GLN A 354 -4.27 -35.05 21.30
C GLN A 354 -4.63 -35.15 19.81
N THR A 355 -5.59 -35.99 19.41
CA THR A 355 -6.03 -36.06 18.00
C THR A 355 -6.61 -34.73 17.52
N LEU A 356 -7.38 -34.03 18.37
CA LEU A 356 -7.90 -32.69 18.04
C LEU A 356 -6.79 -31.63 17.93
N ARG A 357 -5.68 -31.76 18.68
CA ARG A 357 -4.50 -30.90 18.50
C ARG A 357 -3.81 -31.18 17.17
N GLU A 358 -3.60 -32.45 16.84
CA GLU A 358 -2.97 -32.91 15.61
C GLU A 358 -3.79 -32.54 14.36
N GLU A 359 -5.12 -32.67 14.40
CA GLU A 359 -6.03 -32.17 13.36
C GLU A 359 -5.96 -30.65 13.22
N ARG A 360 -5.96 -29.91 14.34
CA ARG A 360 -5.82 -28.45 14.35
C ARG A 360 -4.48 -28.00 13.78
N ASP A 361 -3.38 -28.68 14.12
CA ASP A 361 -2.05 -28.38 13.57
C ASP A 361 -1.98 -28.72 12.08
N ARG A 362 -2.61 -29.82 11.64
CA ARG A 362 -2.72 -30.20 10.24
C ARG A 362 -3.57 -29.23 9.41
N LEU A 363 -4.69 -28.75 9.94
CA LEU A 363 -5.49 -27.69 9.29
C LEU A 363 -4.69 -26.38 9.22
N ASN A 364 -3.95 -26.03 10.27
CA ASN A 364 -3.08 -24.85 10.25
C ASN A 364 -1.94 -25.00 9.22
N GLN A 365 -1.40 -26.21 9.05
CA GLN A 365 -0.38 -26.50 8.04
C GLN A 365 -0.97 -26.43 6.62
N GLN A 366 -2.17 -26.97 6.39
CA GLN A 366 -2.89 -26.83 5.12
C GLN A 366 -3.30 -25.37 4.82
N PHE A 367 -3.61 -24.58 5.84
CA PHE A 367 -3.88 -23.15 5.69
C PHE A 367 -2.62 -22.37 5.28
N GLU A 368 -1.47 -22.66 5.90
CA GLU A 368 -0.18 -22.09 5.50
C GLU A 368 0.25 -22.58 4.11
N GLU A 369 -0.01 -23.84 3.74
CA GLU A 369 0.20 -24.34 2.36
C GLU A 369 -0.66 -23.57 1.35
N LEU A 370 -1.97 -23.42 1.56
CA LEU A 370 -2.87 -22.64 0.70
C LEU A 370 -2.42 -21.17 0.56
N LYS A 371 -1.96 -20.58 1.66
CA LYS A 371 -1.43 -19.21 1.76
C LYS A 371 -0.10 -19.01 1.00
N TYR A 372 0.64 -20.07 0.71
CA TYR A 372 1.90 -20.03 -0.05
C TYR A 372 1.88 -20.76 -1.41
N SER A 373 0.81 -21.48 -1.75
CA SER A 373 0.63 -22.15 -3.06
C SER A 373 -0.39 -21.46 -3.97
N GLY A 374 -1.13 -20.45 -3.48
CA GLY A 374 -2.28 -19.83 -4.14
C GLY A 374 -1.99 -18.82 -5.27
N GLU A 375 -1.00 -19.06 -6.14
CA GLU A 375 -0.76 -18.23 -7.35
C GLU A 375 -0.75 -19.07 -8.64
N THR A 376 -1.75 -19.95 -8.82
CA THR A 376 -2.07 -20.53 -10.14
C THR A 376 -3.52 -21.02 -10.20
N GLU A 377 -4.12 -20.91 -11.40
CA GLU A 377 -5.38 -21.52 -11.84
C GLU A 377 -6.69 -21.16 -11.11
N LEU A 378 -7.35 -20.10 -11.62
CA LEU A 378 -8.82 -20.06 -11.65
C LEU A 378 -9.34 -21.15 -12.59
N THR A 379 -10.26 -21.99 -12.12
CA THR A 379 -11.31 -22.54 -12.99
C THR A 379 -12.66 -22.65 -12.26
N ARG A 380 -13.73 -22.83 -13.03
CA ARG A 380 -15.12 -22.60 -12.65
C ARG A 380 -15.96 -23.81 -13.06
N GLU A 381 -16.70 -24.40 -12.14
CA GLU A 381 -17.83 -25.27 -12.46
C GLU A 381 -18.99 -25.05 -11.49
N SER A 382 -20.16 -25.66 -11.73
CA SER A 382 -21.43 -25.15 -11.21
C SER A 382 -22.55 -26.20 -11.16
N ILE A 383 -23.48 -26.02 -10.21
CA ILE A 383 -24.84 -26.60 -10.16
C ILE A 383 -24.94 -28.11 -9.90
N THR A 384 -25.61 -28.47 -8.80
CA THR A 384 -26.86 -29.28 -8.84
C THR A 384 -27.68 -29.05 -7.57
N THR A 385 -29.00 -29.24 -7.70
CA THR A 385 -30.01 -29.17 -6.62
C THR A 385 -30.75 -30.51 -6.51
N GLU A 386 -31.75 -30.59 -5.63
CA GLU A 386 -32.56 -31.79 -5.31
C GLU A 386 -31.79 -32.77 -4.40
N ASP A 387 -32.43 -33.51 -3.48
CA ASP A 387 -33.84 -33.90 -3.41
C ASP A 387 -34.40 -33.90 -1.96
N ALA A 388 -35.70 -34.14 -1.77
CA ALA A 388 -36.40 -34.02 -0.48
C ALA A 388 -37.30 -35.22 -0.11
N GLN A 389 -37.15 -35.72 1.12
CA GLN A 389 -38.05 -36.64 1.84
C GLN A 389 -37.67 -36.65 3.33
N GLY A 390 -38.59 -36.77 4.31
CA GLY A 390 -40.05 -36.81 4.22
C GLY A 390 -40.68 -37.63 5.36
N ALA A 391 -41.02 -37.00 6.49
CA ALA A 391 -41.76 -37.67 7.58
C ALA A 391 -42.54 -36.66 8.45
N SER A 392 -43.87 -36.62 8.29
CA SER A 392 -44.80 -35.90 9.19
C SER A 392 -45.55 -36.90 10.08
N GLY A 393 -45.92 -36.49 11.30
CA GLY A 393 -46.51 -37.38 12.31
C GLY A 393 -47.36 -36.66 13.34
N SER A 394 -48.50 -36.12 12.94
CA SER A 394 -49.47 -35.51 13.86
C SER A 394 -50.33 -36.59 14.55
N GLY A 395 -50.50 -36.48 15.87
CA GLY A 395 -51.33 -37.41 16.65
C GLY A 395 -52.09 -36.70 17.77
N SER A 396 -53.33 -36.29 17.50
CA SER A 396 -54.29 -35.86 18.53
C SER A 396 -55.10 -37.06 19.02
N GLY A 397 -55.40 -37.14 20.32
CA GLY A 397 -55.95 -38.36 20.93
C GLY A 397 -56.64 -38.16 22.28
N SER A 398 -57.65 -37.29 22.35
CA SER A 398 -58.57 -37.27 23.50
C SER A 398 -59.55 -38.44 23.43
N SER A 399 -59.60 -39.27 24.48
CA SER A 399 -60.70 -40.20 24.73
C SER A 399 -60.99 -40.26 26.23
N ASN A 400 -62.27 -40.23 26.61
CA ASN A 400 -62.68 -40.05 28.00
C ASN A 400 -63.87 -40.97 28.35
N GLY A 401 -63.74 -41.75 29.42
CA GLY A 401 -64.83 -42.46 30.09
C GLY A 401 -65.18 -43.89 29.63
N ASP A 402 -65.03 -44.84 30.57
CA ASP A 402 -66.18 -45.65 31.01
C ASP A 402 -66.11 -45.84 32.54
N ARG A 403 -67.11 -46.53 33.12
CA ARG A 403 -67.56 -46.41 34.52
C ARG A 403 -66.66 -47.10 35.54
N GLY A 404 -66.66 -46.54 36.75
CA GLY A 404 -65.99 -47.12 37.91
C GLY A 404 -66.82 -48.10 38.73
N THR A 405 -66.19 -48.65 39.76
CA THR A 405 -66.78 -49.48 40.81
C THR A 405 -66.51 -48.87 42.18
N SER A 406 -67.42 -49.07 43.15
CA SER A 406 -67.39 -48.36 44.44
C SER A 406 -66.72 -49.15 45.58
N ALA A 407 -66.21 -48.39 46.56
CA ALA A 407 -66.00 -48.75 47.97
C ALA A 407 -65.09 -49.95 48.32
N ARG A 408 -63.84 -49.63 48.69
CA ARG A 408 -63.34 -49.76 50.09
C ARG A 408 -61.97 -49.11 50.23
N GLY A 409 -61.68 -48.53 51.40
CA GLY A 409 -60.38 -47.92 51.70
C GLY A 409 -59.53 -48.78 52.63
N ALA A 410 -58.24 -48.87 52.35
CA ALA A 410 -57.18 -49.31 53.28
C ALA A 410 -55.81 -48.92 52.69
N GLY A 411 -54.89 -48.44 53.53
CA GLY A 411 -53.46 -48.32 53.23
C GLY A 411 -53.03 -47.24 52.23
N ILE A 412 -52.26 -46.25 52.70
CA ILE A 412 -51.25 -45.60 51.85
C ILE A 412 -50.14 -46.64 51.64
N SER A 413 -49.57 -46.73 50.43
CA SER A 413 -48.48 -47.68 50.17
C SER A 413 -47.24 -47.34 51.01
N GLU A 414 -46.55 -48.36 51.52
CA GLU A 414 -45.30 -48.17 52.27
C GLU A 414 -44.23 -47.44 51.43
N GLU A 415 -44.18 -47.67 50.11
CA GLU A 415 -43.33 -46.88 49.20
C GLU A 415 -43.71 -45.40 49.14
N GLN A 416 -45.01 -45.07 49.22
CA GLN A 416 -45.45 -43.69 49.26
C GLN A 416 -45.15 -43.06 50.61
N GLN A 417 -45.29 -43.82 51.71
CA GLN A 417 -44.92 -43.37 53.04
C GLN A 417 -43.40 -43.14 53.16
N GLN A 418 -42.57 -44.02 52.59
CA GLN A 418 -41.12 -43.86 52.53
C GLN A 418 -40.70 -42.69 51.63
N LYS A 419 -41.35 -42.48 50.47
CA LYS A 419 -41.10 -41.31 49.63
C LYS A 419 -41.50 -40.01 50.32
N ILE A 420 -42.64 -39.98 51.02
CA ILE A 420 -43.05 -38.83 51.85
C ILE A 420 -42.01 -38.59 52.96
N ALA A 421 -41.56 -39.63 53.67
CA ALA A 421 -40.53 -39.51 54.70
C ALA A 421 -39.18 -39.00 54.14
N GLN A 422 -38.75 -39.46 52.95
CA GLN A 422 -37.56 -38.96 52.26
C GLN A 422 -37.73 -37.51 51.80
N PHE A 423 -38.92 -37.11 51.33
CA PHE A 423 -39.21 -35.72 51.01
C PHE A 423 -39.26 -34.83 52.26
N ASP A 424 -39.82 -35.30 53.38
CA ASP A 424 -39.81 -34.59 54.67
C ASP A 424 -38.39 -34.47 55.25
N GLU A 425 -37.57 -35.52 55.15
CA GLU A 425 -36.17 -35.53 55.59
C GLU A 425 -35.31 -34.58 54.75
N THR A 426 -35.37 -34.69 53.42
CA THR A 426 -34.64 -33.77 52.52
C THR A 426 -35.17 -32.35 52.63
N PHE A 427 -36.48 -32.13 52.81
CA PHE A 427 -37.04 -30.81 53.06
C PHE A 427 -36.60 -30.23 54.40
N LYS A 428 -36.55 -31.04 55.47
CA LYS A 428 -36.03 -30.63 56.78
C LYS A 428 -34.55 -30.27 56.70
N HIS A 429 -33.75 -31.04 55.96
CA HIS A 429 -32.36 -30.71 55.70
C HIS A 429 -32.19 -29.40 54.90
N ILE A 430 -33.00 -29.19 53.86
CA ILE A 430 -33.04 -27.89 53.13
C ILE A 430 -33.45 -26.75 54.08
N LYS A 431 -34.40 -26.99 54.99
CA LYS A 431 -34.86 -26.01 55.98
C LYS A 431 -33.76 -25.61 56.97
N GLU A 432 -33.01 -26.60 57.46
CA GLU A 432 -31.87 -26.41 58.37
C GLU A 432 -30.69 -25.72 57.66
N VAL A 433 -30.36 -26.12 56.44
CA VAL A 433 -29.26 -25.54 55.63
C VAL A 433 -29.58 -24.12 55.13
N THR A 434 -30.85 -23.79 54.84
CA THR A 434 -31.26 -22.44 54.41
C THR A 434 -31.67 -21.50 55.55
N GLY A 435 -31.95 -22.04 56.74
CA GLY A 435 -32.35 -21.27 57.93
C GLY A 435 -33.74 -20.62 57.85
N LEU A 436 -34.60 -21.03 56.91
CA LEU A 436 -35.89 -20.39 56.64
C LEU A 436 -37.07 -21.20 57.20
N SER A 437 -37.86 -20.60 58.08
CA SER A 437 -38.92 -21.31 58.82
C SER A 437 -40.15 -21.72 58.00
N ASP A 438 -40.33 -21.19 56.79
CA ASP A 438 -41.56 -21.27 55.97
C ASP A 438 -41.25 -21.67 54.52
N LEU A 439 -41.99 -22.66 54.02
CA LEU A 439 -41.89 -23.20 52.65
C LEU A 439 -41.97 -22.10 51.59
N ASN A 440 -42.87 -21.13 51.76
CA ASN A 440 -43.10 -20.06 50.78
C ASN A 440 -41.88 -19.13 50.64
N GLN A 441 -41.06 -19.01 51.69
CA GLN A 441 -39.85 -18.18 51.70
C GLN A 441 -38.68 -18.91 51.04
N ILE A 442 -38.59 -20.24 51.19
CA ILE A 442 -37.63 -21.09 50.47
C ILE A 442 -37.95 -21.04 48.96
N VAL A 443 -39.23 -21.21 48.58
CA VAL A 443 -39.67 -21.12 47.19
C VAL A 443 -39.35 -19.76 46.60
N LYS A 444 -39.73 -18.64 47.24
CA LYS A 444 -39.37 -17.29 46.75
C LYS A 444 -37.87 -17.03 46.65
N ARG A 445 -37.05 -17.60 47.54
CA ARG A 445 -35.59 -17.55 47.43
C ARG A 445 -35.11 -18.29 46.18
N PHE A 446 -35.60 -19.51 45.94
CA PHE A 446 -35.26 -20.28 44.74
C PHE A 446 -35.74 -19.60 43.45
N GLU A 447 -36.96 -19.05 43.42
CA GLU A 447 -37.49 -18.27 42.30
C GLU A 447 -36.57 -17.08 41.99
N SER A 448 -36.29 -16.22 42.98
CA SER A 448 -35.41 -15.05 42.80
C SER A 448 -33.95 -15.41 42.46
N GLN A 449 -33.44 -16.56 42.92
CA GLN A 449 -32.13 -17.08 42.52
C GLN A 449 -32.14 -17.62 41.08
N GLY A 450 -33.23 -18.25 40.65
CA GLY A 450 -33.47 -18.63 39.26
C GLY A 450 -33.54 -17.42 38.34
N GLU A 451 -34.34 -16.41 38.69
CA GLU A 451 -34.40 -15.12 37.99
C GLU A 451 -33.01 -14.45 37.90
N THR A 452 -32.26 -14.42 39.00
CA THR A 452 -30.90 -13.85 39.03
C THR A 452 -29.93 -14.62 38.15
N LEU A 453 -30.03 -15.96 38.12
CA LEU A 453 -29.18 -16.83 37.29
C LEU A 453 -29.54 -16.72 35.80
N ILE A 454 -30.83 -16.65 35.46
CA ILE A 454 -31.32 -16.37 34.11
C ILE A 454 -30.79 -15.01 33.65
N HIS A 455 -30.91 -13.96 34.48
CA HIS A 455 -30.40 -12.63 34.13
C HIS A 455 -28.87 -12.60 33.96
N LEU A 456 -28.12 -13.35 34.78
CA LEU A 456 -26.67 -13.50 34.61
C LEU A 456 -26.32 -14.22 33.30
N GLN A 457 -27.10 -15.23 32.91
CA GLN A 457 -26.95 -15.94 31.64
C GLN A 457 -27.28 -15.02 30.46
N GLU A 458 -28.38 -14.26 30.49
CA GLU A 458 -28.70 -13.25 29.47
C GLU A 458 -27.58 -12.21 29.31
N LEU A 459 -27.02 -11.74 30.43
CA LEU A 459 -25.95 -10.73 30.42
C LEU A 459 -24.64 -11.33 29.86
N LYS A 460 -24.31 -12.58 30.21
CA LYS A 460 -23.21 -13.34 29.59
C LYS A 460 -23.43 -13.50 28.10
N ASP A 461 -24.58 -14.03 27.67
CA ASP A 461 -24.89 -14.31 26.26
C ASP A 461 -24.91 -13.03 25.43
N LYS A 462 -25.32 -11.90 26.03
CA LYS A 462 -25.28 -10.57 25.42
C LYS A 462 -23.84 -10.04 25.28
N ALA A 463 -22.99 -10.22 26.29
CA ALA A 463 -21.58 -9.88 26.22
C ALA A 463 -20.83 -10.77 25.20
N GLU A 464 -21.16 -12.05 25.15
CA GLU A 464 -20.60 -13.03 24.20
C GLU A 464 -20.98 -12.68 22.76
N LYS A 465 -22.26 -12.34 22.50
CA LYS A 465 -22.71 -11.77 21.22
C LYS A 465 -21.99 -10.47 20.86
N GLN A 466 -21.78 -9.55 21.82
CA GLN A 466 -21.02 -8.32 21.58
C GLN A 466 -19.54 -8.60 21.26
N CYS A 467 -18.91 -9.56 21.93
CA CYS A 467 -17.56 -10.02 21.60
C CYS A 467 -17.50 -10.67 20.21
N GLN A 468 -18.55 -11.36 19.78
CA GLN A 468 -18.64 -11.95 18.45
C GLN A 468 -18.82 -10.88 17.37
N THR A 469 -19.77 -9.95 17.51
CA THR A 469 -19.95 -8.87 16.52
C THR A 469 -18.70 -7.98 16.40
N LEU A 470 -18.00 -7.69 17.51
CA LEU A 470 -16.74 -6.94 17.47
C LEU A 470 -15.58 -7.72 16.81
N ARG A 471 -15.59 -9.06 16.87
CA ARG A 471 -14.64 -9.89 16.09
C ARG A 471 -14.97 -9.81 14.61
N GLU A 472 -16.24 -10.01 14.24
CA GLU A 472 -16.72 -9.96 12.86
C GLU A 472 -16.47 -8.58 12.22
N GLU A 473 -16.70 -7.47 12.94
CA GLU A 473 -16.35 -6.11 12.51
C GLU A 473 -14.83 -5.94 12.32
N ARG A 474 -14.02 -6.46 13.25
CA ARG A 474 -12.55 -6.40 13.16
C ARG A 474 -12.00 -7.23 12.00
N ASP A 475 -12.50 -8.45 11.79
CA ASP A 475 -12.11 -9.29 10.64
C ASP A 475 -12.51 -8.65 9.32
N ARG A 476 -13.72 -8.06 9.24
CA ARG A 476 -14.20 -7.31 8.08
C ARG A 476 -13.35 -6.07 7.78
N LEU A 477 -13.00 -5.27 8.79
CA LEU A 477 -12.09 -4.13 8.62
C LEU A 477 -10.69 -4.58 8.19
N ASN A 478 -10.20 -5.72 8.70
CA ASN A 478 -8.91 -6.26 8.30
C ASN A 478 -8.90 -6.77 6.85
N GLN A 479 -10.00 -7.38 6.39
CA GLN A 479 -10.18 -7.74 4.98
C GLN A 479 -10.17 -6.49 4.10
N GLN A 480 -10.98 -5.48 4.42
CA GLN A 480 -11.02 -4.21 3.68
C GLN A 480 -9.67 -3.48 3.67
N PHE A 481 -8.88 -3.59 4.74
CA PHE A 481 -7.54 -3.03 4.82
C PHE A 481 -6.54 -3.76 3.91
N GLU A 482 -6.51 -5.10 3.94
CA GLU A 482 -5.62 -5.88 3.06
C GLU A 482 -6.06 -5.78 1.58
N GLU A 483 -7.36 -5.69 1.29
CA GLU A 483 -7.90 -5.31 -0.02
C GLU A 483 -7.35 -3.94 -0.45
N LEU A 484 -7.56 -2.87 0.33
CA LEU A 484 -7.04 -1.53 0.01
C LEU A 484 -5.52 -1.46 -0.16
N LYS A 485 -4.78 -2.32 0.55
CA LYS A 485 -3.32 -2.39 0.49
C LYS A 485 -2.84 -3.05 -0.81
N TYR A 486 -3.33 -4.25 -1.14
CA TYR A 486 -2.88 -4.97 -2.34
C TYR A 486 -3.61 -4.55 -3.62
N SER A 487 -4.90 -4.19 -3.57
CA SER A 487 -5.58 -3.53 -4.69
C SER A 487 -4.96 -2.16 -4.92
N GLY A 488 -4.71 -1.37 -3.88
CA GLY A 488 -4.04 -0.07 -4.00
C GLY A 488 -2.67 -0.16 -4.68
N GLU A 489 -1.81 -1.11 -4.28
CA GLU A 489 -0.48 -1.26 -4.87
C GLU A 489 -0.50 -1.81 -6.31
N THR A 490 -1.44 -2.71 -6.64
CA THR A 490 -1.64 -3.20 -8.02
C THR A 490 -2.29 -2.16 -8.92
N GLU A 491 -3.28 -1.41 -8.43
CA GLU A 491 -3.87 -0.24 -9.09
C GLU A 491 -2.80 0.83 -9.35
N LEU A 492 -1.99 1.19 -8.35
CA LEU A 492 -0.89 2.15 -8.46
C LEU A 492 0.12 1.72 -9.55
N THR A 493 0.43 0.43 -9.60
CA THR A 493 1.28 -0.17 -10.64
C THR A 493 0.62 -0.08 -12.02
N SER A 494 -0.67 -0.39 -12.14
CA SER A 494 -1.42 -0.29 -13.40
C SER A 494 -1.53 1.15 -13.91
N VAL A 495 -1.75 2.11 -13.01
CA VAL A 495 -1.80 3.55 -13.31
C VAL A 495 -0.42 4.03 -13.76
N ASN A 496 0.66 3.61 -13.11
CA ASN A 496 2.04 3.91 -13.56
C ASN A 496 2.28 3.39 -14.99
N GLN A 497 1.94 2.13 -15.27
CA GLN A 497 2.12 1.55 -16.61
C GLN A 497 1.32 2.30 -17.67
N LEU A 498 0.06 2.66 -17.36
CA LEU A 498 -0.81 3.42 -18.25
C LEU A 498 -0.29 4.85 -18.49
N LEU A 499 0.18 5.52 -17.43
CA LEU A 499 0.76 6.86 -17.48
C LEU A 499 2.05 6.86 -18.34
N ASP A 500 2.88 5.81 -18.24
CA ASP A 500 4.06 5.62 -19.10
C ASP A 500 3.73 5.26 -20.56
N GLN A 501 2.62 4.57 -20.82
CA GLN A 501 2.11 4.38 -22.18
C GLN A 501 1.67 5.73 -22.78
N TYR A 502 0.85 6.51 -22.06
CA TYR A 502 0.43 7.83 -22.51
C TYR A 502 1.61 8.82 -22.68
N LYS A 503 2.64 8.79 -21.82
CA LYS A 503 3.89 9.56 -22.03
C LYS A 503 4.50 9.24 -23.40
N LYS A 504 4.74 7.96 -23.70
CA LYS A 504 5.34 7.52 -24.98
C LYS A 504 4.48 7.91 -26.17
N GLU A 505 3.16 7.81 -26.05
CA GLU A 505 2.23 8.30 -27.07
C GLU A 505 2.29 9.82 -27.27
N ALA A 506 2.41 10.61 -26.20
CA ALA A 506 2.57 12.06 -26.29
C ALA A 506 3.95 12.45 -26.86
N GLU A 507 5.01 11.72 -26.52
CA GLU A 507 6.35 11.89 -27.12
C GLU A 507 6.35 11.60 -28.62
N THR A 508 5.65 10.55 -29.08
CA THR A 508 5.54 10.26 -30.52
C THR A 508 4.68 11.28 -31.27
N GLU A 509 3.56 11.73 -30.72
CA GLU A 509 2.73 12.76 -31.36
C GLU A 509 3.34 14.16 -31.29
N THR A 510 4.10 14.52 -30.25
CA THR A 510 4.87 15.77 -30.21
C THR A 510 5.97 15.77 -31.27
N GLN A 511 6.74 14.68 -31.43
CA GLN A 511 7.71 14.54 -32.53
C GLN A 511 7.04 14.63 -33.92
N ARG A 512 5.83 14.08 -34.07
CA ARG A 512 5.05 14.16 -35.32
C ARG A 512 4.56 15.59 -35.59
N ARG A 513 4.07 16.27 -34.55
CA ARG A 513 3.65 17.67 -34.56
C ARG A 513 4.80 18.60 -34.91
N GLU A 514 6.00 18.36 -34.39
CA GLU A 514 7.20 19.15 -34.66
C GLU A 514 7.70 18.96 -36.10
N LYS A 515 7.78 17.73 -36.60
CA LYS A 515 8.07 17.44 -38.02
C LYS A 515 7.09 18.15 -38.96
N LEU A 516 5.81 18.17 -38.61
CA LEU A 516 4.79 18.86 -39.41
C LEU A 516 4.87 20.39 -39.26
N HIS A 517 5.18 20.92 -38.07
CA HIS A 517 5.43 22.34 -37.86
C HIS A 517 6.60 22.84 -38.70
N GLN A 518 7.69 22.07 -38.77
CA GLN A 518 8.83 22.35 -39.63
C GLN A 518 8.41 22.35 -41.10
N SER A 519 7.63 21.36 -41.55
CA SER A 519 7.08 21.34 -42.91
C SER A 519 6.14 22.53 -43.23
N VAL A 520 5.39 23.05 -42.25
CA VAL A 520 4.58 24.28 -42.40
C VAL A 520 5.49 25.50 -42.51
N SER A 521 6.53 25.60 -41.66
CA SER A 521 7.51 26.71 -41.69
C SER A 521 8.30 26.74 -42.99
N ASP A 522 8.71 25.58 -43.52
CA ASP A 522 9.39 25.45 -44.81
C ASP A 522 8.47 25.82 -45.97
N ALA A 523 7.19 25.40 -45.93
CA ALA A 523 6.21 25.77 -46.96
C ALA A 523 5.91 27.28 -46.95
N GLY A 524 5.69 27.87 -45.76
CA GLY A 524 5.48 29.31 -45.61
C GLY A 524 6.70 30.16 -46.00
N ARG A 525 7.93 29.68 -45.72
CA ARG A 525 9.16 30.33 -46.17
C ARG A 525 9.27 30.33 -47.70
N LEU A 526 8.98 29.19 -48.32
CA LEU A 526 9.02 29.04 -49.78
C LEU A 526 7.93 29.89 -50.43
N LEU A 527 6.73 29.94 -49.84
CA LEU A 527 5.65 30.84 -50.26
C LEU A 527 6.11 32.32 -50.24
N VAL A 528 6.72 32.79 -49.14
CA VAL A 528 7.27 34.17 -49.07
C VAL A 528 8.32 34.42 -50.16
N GLN A 529 9.14 33.43 -50.51
CA GLN A 529 10.08 33.53 -51.62
C GLN A 529 9.38 33.60 -52.99
N CYS A 530 8.25 32.91 -53.18
CA CYS A 530 7.42 33.06 -54.38
C CYS A 530 6.79 34.46 -54.48
N LYS A 531 6.23 34.99 -53.36
CA LYS A 531 5.62 36.35 -53.33
C LYS A 531 6.66 37.41 -53.70
N ALA A 532 7.83 37.40 -53.04
CA ALA A 532 8.95 38.31 -53.35
C ALA A 532 9.54 38.12 -54.77
N GLY A 533 9.44 36.93 -55.36
CA GLY A 533 9.82 36.68 -56.75
C GLY A 533 8.87 37.37 -57.73
N VAL A 534 7.58 37.32 -57.46
CA VAL A 534 6.53 38.00 -58.24
C VAL A 534 6.59 39.51 -58.10
N ASP A 535 6.83 40.04 -56.90
CA ASP A 535 7.02 41.49 -56.70
C ASP A 535 8.14 42.04 -57.62
N HIS A 536 9.25 41.29 -57.74
CA HIS A 536 10.37 41.62 -58.62
C HIS A 536 10.09 41.44 -60.13
N ILE A 537 9.14 40.58 -60.52
CA ILE A 537 8.64 40.50 -61.91
C ILE A 537 7.74 41.70 -62.20
N TYR A 538 6.82 42.03 -61.29
CA TYR A 538 5.93 43.18 -61.40
C TYR A 538 6.74 44.48 -61.54
N ASP A 539 7.74 44.71 -60.69
CA ASP A 539 8.70 45.82 -60.79
C ASP A 539 9.32 45.91 -62.20
N LYS A 540 9.81 44.79 -62.75
CA LYS A 540 10.38 44.74 -64.11
C LYS A 540 9.35 45.04 -65.21
N LEU A 541 8.09 44.68 -65.03
CA LEU A 541 7.01 44.95 -65.99
C LEU A 541 6.34 46.32 -65.78
N THR A 542 6.75 47.14 -64.80
CA THR A 542 6.32 48.55 -64.70
C THR A 542 6.90 49.41 -65.83
N PHE A 543 8.11 49.13 -66.30
CA PHE A 543 8.81 49.90 -67.34
C PHE A 543 8.11 49.93 -68.72
N LEU A 544 7.11 49.08 -68.93
CA LEU A 544 6.26 49.08 -70.13
C LEU A 544 5.29 50.27 -70.15
N ASN A 545 4.96 50.85 -68.98
CA ASN A 545 4.13 52.04 -68.87
C ASN A 545 4.97 53.31 -68.74
N GLY A 546 4.64 54.34 -69.54
CA GLY A 546 5.16 55.71 -69.39
C GLY A 546 4.59 56.46 -68.17
N SER A 547 4.03 55.75 -67.18
CA SER A 547 3.49 56.31 -65.94
C SER A 547 4.52 56.20 -64.83
N ALA A 548 4.59 57.21 -63.96
CA ALA A 548 5.69 57.36 -63.01
C ALA A 548 5.76 56.20 -61.97
N PRO A 549 6.97 55.79 -61.54
CA PRO A 549 7.10 54.77 -60.50
C PRO A 549 6.52 55.29 -59.19
N SER A 550 5.42 54.68 -58.73
CA SER A 550 4.83 54.95 -57.43
C SER A 550 5.75 54.42 -56.33
N SER A 551 6.69 55.26 -55.90
CA SER A 551 7.63 55.01 -54.80
C SER A 551 6.90 54.96 -53.45
N ASP A 552 6.13 53.90 -53.23
CA ASP A 552 5.66 53.52 -51.90
C ASP A 552 6.11 52.09 -51.60
N LYS A 553 6.67 51.89 -50.40
CA LYS A 553 7.22 50.59 -50.00
C LYS A 553 6.10 49.80 -49.31
N PHE A 554 5.30 49.11 -50.12
CA PHE A 554 4.20 48.26 -49.63
C PHE A 554 4.75 47.11 -48.77
N SER A 555 4.88 47.34 -47.47
CA SER A 555 5.35 46.36 -46.48
C SER A 555 4.31 45.30 -46.12
N ASP A 556 3.06 45.50 -46.56
CA ASP A 556 1.95 44.56 -46.43
C ASP A 556 1.22 44.49 -47.78
N VAL A 557 1.66 43.60 -48.68
CA VAL A 557 0.88 43.22 -49.87
C VAL A 557 -0.30 42.38 -49.39
N SER A 558 -1.51 42.96 -49.38
CA SER A 558 -2.71 42.25 -48.98
C SER A 558 -2.97 41.04 -49.89
N GLU A 559 -3.55 39.98 -49.33
CA GLU A 559 -3.68 38.68 -49.99
C GLU A 559 -4.49 38.74 -51.31
N GLY A 560 -5.35 39.76 -51.45
CA GLY A 560 -6.08 40.07 -52.69
C GLY A 560 -5.39 41.00 -53.70
N GLN A 561 -4.28 41.67 -53.33
CA GLN A 561 -3.52 42.52 -54.28
C GLN A 561 -2.54 41.71 -55.13
N LEU A 562 -1.97 40.63 -54.57
CA LEU A 562 -0.99 39.81 -55.29
C LEU A 562 -1.56 39.13 -56.56
N PRO A 563 -2.79 38.56 -56.57
CA PRO A 563 -3.42 38.07 -57.80
C PRO A 563 -3.67 39.17 -58.83
N GLU A 564 -3.93 40.41 -58.41
CA GLU A 564 -4.15 41.54 -59.31
C GLU A 564 -2.83 42.06 -59.91
N MET A 565 -1.73 42.11 -59.13
CA MET A 565 -0.40 42.39 -59.67
C MET A 565 0.02 41.33 -60.70
N LEU A 566 -0.29 40.05 -60.44
CA LEU A 566 -0.06 38.95 -61.39
C LEU A 566 -0.96 39.03 -62.62
N ARG A 567 -2.24 39.40 -62.46
CA ARG A 567 -3.15 39.65 -63.58
C ARG A 567 -2.59 40.75 -64.48
N GLN A 568 -2.06 41.83 -63.90
CA GLN A 568 -1.40 42.91 -64.64
C GLN A 568 -0.03 42.54 -65.21
N CYS A 569 0.69 41.56 -64.65
CA CYS A 569 1.88 40.98 -65.29
C CYS A 569 1.46 40.22 -66.55
N ASN A 570 0.55 39.25 -66.40
CA ASN A 570 0.07 38.42 -67.52
C ASN A 570 -0.58 39.27 -68.63
N GLU A 571 -1.46 40.21 -68.27
CA GLU A 571 -2.11 41.12 -69.23
C GLU A 571 -1.10 41.92 -70.05
N ARG A 572 -0.02 42.45 -69.43
CA ARG A 572 1.07 43.12 -70.15
C ARG A 572 1.96 42.17 -70.96
N LEU A 573 2.13 40.92 -70.51
CA LEU A 573 2.86 39.88 -71.26
C LEU A 573 2.05 39.43 -72.48
N ASP A 574 0.72 39.35 -72.39
CA ASP A 574 -0.21 38.97 -73.45
C ASP A 574 -0.40 40.10 -74.48
N GLU A 575 -0.57 41.36 -74.03
CA GLU A 575 -0.50 42.55 -74.90
C GLU A 575 0.79 42.58 -75.70
N LEU A 576 1.91 42.32 -75.01
CA LEU A 576 3.23 42.29 -75.61
C LEU A 576 3.35 41.10 -76.57
N MET A 577 3.00 39.87 -76.22
CA MET A 577 2.94 38.72 -77.14
C MET A 577 2.14 39.03 -78.42
N THR A 578 0.92 39.57 -78.27
CA THR A 578 0.04 39.93 -79.40
C THR A 578 0.70 40.97 -80.32
N SER A 579 1.41 41.95 -79.76
CA SER A 579 2.12 42.98 -80.53
C SER A 579 3.33 42.48 -81.34
N LEU A 580 3.67 41.19 -81.24
CA LEU A 580 4.86 40.59 -81.84
C LEU A 580 4.55 39.48 -82.85
N GLU A 581 3.30 38.99 -82.88
CA GLU A 581 2.86 37.81 -83.64
C GLU A 581 2.88 38.03 -85.16
N ASP A 582 2.50 39.23 -85.63
CA ASP A 582 2.43 39.61 -87.06
C ASP A 582 3.81 39.90 -87.73
N VAL A 583 4.94 39.48 -87.14
CA VAL A 583 6.28 39.96 -87.55
C VAL A 583 7.23 38.82 -87.90
N ASP A 584 7.51 38.66 -89.20
CA ASP A 584 8.51 37.73 -89.72
C ASP A 584 9.92 38.08 -89.23
N ILE A 585 10.51 37.15 -88.49
CA ILE A 585 11.84 37.28 -87.88
C ILE A 585 12.95 37.16 -88.93
N GLN A 586 12.75 36.38 -90.00
CA GLN A 586 13.75 36.18 -91.05
C GLN A 586 13.84 37.38 -91.99
N GLU A 587 12.71 38.03 -92.33
CA GLU A 587 12.75 39.27 -93.11
C GLU A 587 13.45 40.40 -92.31
N GLN A 588 13.19 40.52 -91.00
CA GLN A 588 13.85 41.53 -90.18
C GLN A 588 15.36 41.31 -90.00
N LEU A 589 15.82 40.06 -89.83
CA LEU A 589 17.26 39.76 -89.76
C LEU A 589 17.99 40.13 -91.05
N ASN A 590 17.45 39.74 -92.21
CA ASN A 590 18.01 40.06 -93.52
C ASN A 590 18.09 41.58 -93.78
N LEU A 591 17.13 42.36 -93.25
CA LEU A 591 17.15 43.82 -93.35
C LEU A 591 18.20 44.47 -92.44
N MET A 592 18.42 43.94 -91.22
CA MET A 592 19.47 44.43 -90.32
C MET A 592 20.88 44.22 -90.90
N GLU A 593 21.12 43.08 -91.56
CA GLU A 593 22.40 42.78 -92.21
C GLU A 593 22.70 43.74 -93.40
N GLN A 594 21.66 44.20 -94.10
CA GLN A 594 21.77 45.24 -95.13
C GLN A 594 22.00 46.66 -94.57
N GLU A 595 21.47 46.96 -93.38
CA GLU A 595 21.68 48.27 -92.74
C GLU A 595 23.08 48.38 -92.10
N GLU A 596 23.59 47.32 -91.43
CA GLU A 596 24.98 47.32 -90.90
C GLU A 596 26.04 47.45 -92.01
N THR A 597 25.86 46.77 -93.14
CA THR A 597 26.77 46.88 -94.29
C THR A 597 26.73 48.27 -94.95
N SER A 598 25.59 48.98 -94.90
CA SER A 598 25.48 50.37 -95.34
C SER A 598 26.21 51.34 -94.39
N ASP A 599 26.03 51.20 -93.08
CA ASP A 599 26.62 52.13 -92.10
C ASP A 599 28.15 52.04 -92.04
N LEU A 600 28.72 50.85 -92.31
CA LEU A 600 30.17 50.68 -92.49
C LEU A 600 30.72 51.49 -93.67
N VAL A 601 30.00 51.58 -94.78
CA VAL A 601 30.41 52.36 -95.97
C VAL A 601 30.36 53.86 -95.68
N VAL A 602 29.28 54.34 -95.05
CA VAL A 602 29.11 55.77 -94.71
C VAL A 602 30.17 56.25 -93.73
N ASN A 603 30.50 55.45 -92.70
CA ASN A 603 31.56 55.77 -91.76
C ASN A 603 32.94 55.85 -92.44
N ASN A 604 33.24 54.95 -93.38
CA ASN A 604 34.53 54.93 -94.07
C ASN A 604 34.73 56.21 -94.93
N GLU A 605 33.69 56.64 -95.67
CA GLU A 605 33.72 57.93 -96.39
C GLU A 605 33.93 59.12 -95.44
N PHE A 606 33.28 59.11 -94.26
CA PHE A 606 33.41 60.19 -93.28
C PHE A 606 34.84 60.32 -92.75
N PHE A 607 35.51 59.19 -92.46
CA PHE A 607 36.90 59.22 -92.00
C PHE A 607 37.88 59.68 -93.09
N SER A 608 37.74 59.22 -94.34
CA SER A 608 38.57 59.74 -95.45
C SER A 608 38.39 61.24 -95.70
N LYS A 609 37.17 61.78 -95.49
CA LYS A 609 36.90 63.23 -95.60
C LYS A 609 37.51 64.06 -94.45
N LEU A 610 37.83 63.43 -93.30
CA LEU A 610 38.57 64.07 -92.21
C LEU A 610 40.10 63.99 -92.36
N GLU A 611 40.61 62.97 -93.06
CA GLU A 611 42.05 62.67 -93.14
C GLU A 611 42.86 63.81 -93.77
N GLY A 612 42.32 64.47 -94.79
CA GLY A 612 42.96 65.62 -95.46
C GLY A 612 42.99 66.95 -94.68
N LYS A 613 42.65 66.98 -93.38
CA LYS A 613 42.59 68.20 -92.55
C LYS A 613 43.14 68.06 -91.12
N MET A 614 43.93 67.03 -90.80
CA MET A 614 44.57 66.92 -89.48
C MET A 614 46.01 67.48 -89.46
N PRO A 615 46.44 68.20 -88.39
CA PRO A 615 47.84 68.57 -88.20
C PRO A 615 48.77 67.38 -87.87
N ASP A 616 50.02 67.47 -88.32
CA ASP A 616 51.02 66.38 -88.32
C ASP A 616 51.38 65.77 -86.94
N TYR A 617 51.02 66.44 -85.83
CA TYR A 617 51.31 65.96 -84.47
C TYR A 617 50.26 64.99 -83.90
N ASN A 618 49.17 64.71 -84.61
CA ASN A 618 48.12 63.78 -84.16
C ASN A 618 48.39 62.32 -84.55
N THR A 619 49.21 61.61 -83.78
CA THR A 619 49.40 60.16 -83.92
C THR A 619 48.22 59.37 -83.35
N ARG A 620 47.30 58.94 -84.22
CA ARG A 620 46.09 58.17 -83.83
C ARG A 620 46.45 56.71 -83.54
N ILE A 621 46.13 56.23 -82.33
CA ILE A 621 46.29 54.82 -81.96
C ILE A 621 45.26 53.98 -82.72
N LYS A 622 45.71 52.98 -83.49
CA LYS A 622 44.83 51.97 -84.09
C LYS A 622 44.36 51.00 -83.01
N LEU A 623 43.08 51.05 -82.66
CA LEU A 623 42.43 49.97 -81.92
C LEU A 623 42.26 48.77 -82.84
N LEU A 624 42.63 47.58 -82.37
CA LEU A 624 42.45 46.34 -83.12
C LEU A 624 40.99 45.92 -83.03
N THR A 625 40.24 46.07 -84.13
CA THR A 625 38.91 45.48 -84.29
C THR A 625 39.05 43.97 -84.45
N THR A 626 39.03 43.25 -83.32
CA THR A 626 38.94 41.79 -83.30
C THR A 626 37.52 41.35 -83.69
N PHE A 627 37.21 41.41 -84.98
CA PHE A 627 36.14 40.60 -85.54
C PHE A 627 36.48 39.13 -85.29
N ARG A 628 35.69 38.46 -84.45
CA ARG A 628 35.83 37.03 -84.19
C ARG A 628 34.95 36.29 -85.18
N GLU A 629 35.46 36.14 -86.40
CA GLU A 629 34.83 35.38 -87.47
C GLU A 629 34.67 33.92 -87.00
N THR A 630 33.42 33.49 -86.77
CA THR A 630 33.08 32.13 -86.34
C THR A 630 32.62 31.31 -87.53
N SER A 631 33.56 31.00 -88.43
CA SER A 631 33.39 29.91 -89.40
C SER A 631 33.23 28.59 -88.64
N HIS A 632 32.12 27.91 -88.88
CA HIS A 632 31.81 26.62 -88.26
C HIS A 632 32.29 25.51 -89.21
N ASP A 633 33.49 25.01 -88.96
CA ASP A 633 34.02 23.80 -89.60
C ASP A 633 34.20 22.73 -88.51
N ASP A 634 33.52 21.59 -88.67
CA ASP A 634 33.68 20.41 -87.82
C ASP A 634 34.95 19.64 -88.23
N ASP A 635 35.94 19.52 -87.33
CA ASP A 635 36.82 18.34 -87.30
C ASP A 635 37.50 18.16 -85.93
N ASP A 636 37.75 16.92 -85.52
CA ASP A 636 38.23 16.56 -84.19
C ASP A 636 39.72 16.91 -83.98
N THR A 637 40.06 17.63 -82.90
CA THR A 637 41.40 17.56 -82.27
C THR A 637 41.31 17.87 -80.77
N ALA A 638 41.84 16.95 -79.95
CA ALA A 638 41.84 17.08 -78.50
C ALA A 638 43.14 17.70 -77.95
N GLY A 639 42.99 18.65 -77.02
CA GLY A 639 44.04 19.13 -76.12
C GLY A 639 44.72 20.45 -76.50
N GLU A 640 44.49 21.50 -75.71
CA GLU A 640 45.42 21.91 -74.64
C GLU A 640 44.83 23.07 -73.80
N ASP A 641 45.22 23.14 -72.52
CA ASP A 641 44.67 24.09 -71.54
C ASP A 641 45.02 25.55 -71.88
N ASN A 642 44.07 26.27 -72.47
CA ASN A 642 44.16 27.71 -72.66
C ASN A 642 43.79 28.42 -71.34
N ASP A 643 44.81 28.60 -70.50
CA ASP A 643 44.71 29.12 -69.13
C ASP A 643 44.36 30.62 -69.10
N ILE A 644 43.07 30.95 -69.34
CA ILE A 644 42.56 32.34 -69.36
C ILE A 644 42.75 32.97 -67.97
N LEU A 645 43.71 33.91 -67.87
CA LEU A 645 44.08 34.62 -66.64
C LEU A 645 42.85 35.26 -65.94
N THR A 646 42.26 34.50 -65.03
CA THR A 646 40.97 34.86 -64.46
C THR A 646 41.13 36.07 -63.53
N ARG A 647 40.07 36.88 -63.39
CA ARG A 647 40.03 38.04 -62.47
C ARG A 647 40.48 37.70 -61.04
N THR A 648 40.23 36.46 -60.60
CA THR A 648 40.70 35.89 -59.33
C THR A 648 42.20 35.62 -59.29
N ALA A 649 42.80 35.08 -60.35
CA ALA A 649 44.25 34.85 -60.46
C ALA A 649 45.03 36.18 -60.45
N LEU A 650 44.61 37.14 -61.27
CA LEU A 650 45.17 38.51 -61.31
C LEU A 650 45.06 39.24 -59.94
N LYS A 651 43.93 39.05 -59.24
CA LYS A 651 43.74 39.59 -57.88
C LYS A 651 44.65 38.88 -56.86
N LYS A 652 44.84 37.56 -56.97
CA LYS A 652 45.73 36.77 -56.10
C LYS A 652 47.21 37.14 -56.30
N GLN A 653 47.63 37.38 -57.55
CA GLN A 653 48.98 37.82 -57.90
C GLN A 653 49.27 39.24 -57.36
N SER A 654 48.34 40.19 -57.53
CA SER A 654 48.50 41.54 -56.97
C SER A 654 48.49 41.55 -55.44
N GLN A 655 47.64 40.73 -54.79
CA GLN A 655 47.65 40.50 -53.35
C GLN A 655 49.03 40.01 -52.85
N GLN A 656 49.63 39.00 -53.51
CA GLN A 656 50.96 38.50 -53.16
C GLN A 656 52.07 39.55 -53.31
N ILE A 657 52.00 40.42 -54.33
CA ILE A 657 52.97 41.52 -54.51
C ILE A 657 52.88 42.55 -53.36
N VAL A 658 51.67 42.85 -52.89
CA VAL A 658 51.44 43.71 -51.71
C VAL A 658 51.93 43.04 -50.42
N GLU A 659 51.64 41.76 -50.22
CA GLU A 659 52.08 41.00 -49.04
C GLU A 659 53.60 40.83 -48.97
N MET A 660 54.28 40.65 -50.11
CA MET A 660 55.74 40.64 -50.17
C MET A 660 56.35 42.01 -49.82
N ARG A 661 55.74 43.12 -50.25
CA ARG A 661 56.19 44.47 -49.87
C ARG A 661 55.92 44.81 -48.40
N ASN A 662 54.86 44.27 -47.80
CA ASN A 662 54.48 44.59 -46.42
C ASN A 662 55.19 43.76 -45.32
N LYS A 663 56.09 42.82 -45.66
CA LYS A 663 56.90 42.05 -44.68
C LYS A 663 57.99 42.89 -44.01
N LYS A 664 57.59 43.79 -43.09
CA LYS A 664 58.52 44.41 -42.12
C LYS A 664 59.16 43.33 -41.21
N ARG A 665 60.45 43.51 -40.91
CA ARG A 665 61.29 42.53 -40.18
C ARG A 665 60.79 42.28 -38.74
N GLN A 666 60.64 41.02 -38.37
CA GLN A 666 60.47 40.57 -36.97
C GLN A 666 61.82 40.49 -36.23
N PRO A 667 61.93 40.95 -34.97
CA PRO A 667 63.15 40.85 -34.18
C PRO A 667 63.35 39.44 -33.57
N ARG A 668 64.61 39.03 -33.38
CA ARG A 668 64.97 37.68 -32.86
C ARG A 668 64.76 37.59 -31.34
N LYS A 669 64.06 36.56 -30.85
CA LYS A 669 63.90 36.26 -29.41
C LYS A 669 65.26 36.01 -28.74
N LYS A 670 65.52 36.61 -27.57
CA LYS A 670 66.70 36.32 -26.72
C LYS A 670 66.38 35.25 -25.67
N LYS A 671 67.28 34.28 -25.47
CA LYS A 671 67.28 33.35 -24.31
C LYS A 671 67.83 34.05 -23.06
N ARG A 672 67.13 33.91 -21.92
CA ARG A 672 67.68 33.88 -20.55
C ARG A 672 66.90 32.77 -19.83
N ARG A 673 67.53 31.63 -19.52
CA ARG A 673 68.38 31.33 -18.33
C ARG A 673 67.58 31.40 -17.03
N SER A 674 67.48 30.24 -16.39
CA SER A 674 66.91 30.01 -15.07
C SER A 674 67.71 30.69 -13.95
N LYS A 675 66.98 31.11 -12.92
CA LYS A 675 67.24 30.69 -11.54
C LYS A 675 65.90 30.57 -10.82
#